data_AF-A0A3F3QEC4-F1
#
_entry.id   AF-A0A3F3QEC4-F1
#
_cell.length_a   1.000
_cell.length_b   1.000
_cell.length_c   1.000
_cell.angle_alpha   90.00
_cell.angle_beta   90.00
_cell.angle_gamma   90.00
#
_symmetry.space_group_name_H-M   'P 1'
#
loop_
_entity.id
_entity.type
_entity.pdbx_description
1 polymer ?
#
loop_
_entity_poly.entity_id
_entity_poly.type
_entity_poly.pdbx_seq_one_letter_code
_entity_poly.pdbx_strand_id
1 'polypeptide(L)'
;MKGAHGERLTKFVNANWSPESIEQDYQHVIEEESRHVSRAERERDGVSRELEQVEFKMKGVRKTLSQRQKELKECIKEIRDAVDDEPEEYPEILKERQAQLDLARKDAEQYAGVSKYMADCLETVKSANMCRLCMRTFRTENELQTFRNKLEGLVKRAKRVMEDDDIPRLEEDLNTAREASTAYDTWCRLKQTEIPDLEKEEEEYIAQQDKLLSQLEENDKIVSEKADKKKEVESLSKTVNTIVRYDSEIKAIRSQVQELSTKQQDTNASRTLEDIQDEIAGIGEKSRTLKKTLSKLTHEKEQTLSEMNKLELQLRDVKSNLDNVKFKLERKADLLARIEEYKNLNNQQREAIAKADKEIEDLTPELLKVQAKYDDISQRAEAREKDMQQEISNLYENVHQLELANEEIDAYNERGGPHQLERSKRELQSIENEISNLEVEQANITKEINKISAQLKDSENTKRQYADNLTYRQATRSLDEVTEEIEQLAAQNAEVDRSRFKEESERRAREHNALAAKQASKMGEMKSKDDQLMQLLADWNTDYKDAASKYKEAHIKVETTKAAVDDLARYGGALDKAIMKYHGLKMEEINAIISELWQKTYRGTDVDTILIRSDNENAKGNRSYNYRVCMVKQGAEMDMRGRCSAGQKVLASIIIRLALAECFGVNCGLIALDEPTTNLDRDNIRSLAESLHDIIRTRQQQANFQLIVITHDEEFLRHMQCGDFSDYYYRVSRNEKQKSIIERQSIAEVM
;
A
#
# COMPACT_ATOMS: atom_id res chain seq x y z
N MET A 1 37.24 -40.20 -29.67
CA MET A 1 35.90 -39.56 -29.64
C MET A 1 34.79 -40.46 -29.07
N LYS A 2 34.75 -41.78 -29.33
CA LYS A 2 33.66 -42.66 -28.81
C LYS A 2 33.72 -43.01 -27.30
N GLY A 3 34.86 -42.83 -26.63
CA GLY A 3 35.07 -43.38 -25.27
C GLY A 3 34.52 -42.56 -24.09
N ALA A 4 34.63 -41.22 -24.09
CA ALA A 4 34.31 -40.41 -22.90
C ALA A 4 32.90 -39.81 -22.88
N HIS A 5 32.32 -39.54 -24.06
CA HIS A 5 31.00 -38.92 -24.20
C HIS A 5 30.05 -39.72 -25.11
N GLY A 6 30.51 -40.87 -25.61
CA GLY A 6 29.75 -41.69 -26.55
C GLY A 6 28.45 -42.22 -25.97
N GLU A 7 28.47 -42.75 -24.75
CA GLU A 7 27.25 -43.31 -24.11
C GLU A 7 26.16 -42.26 -23.89
N ARG A 8 26.52 -41.03 -23.52
CA ARG A 8 25.54 -39.94 -23.35
C ARG A 8 24.97 -39.48 -24.69
N LEU A 9 25.80 -39.37 -25.72
CA LEU A 9 25.34 -39.03 -27.08
C LEU A 9 24.47 -40.14 -27.69
N THR A 10 24.81 -41.40 -27.44
CA THR A 10 24.02 -42.57 -27.85
C THR A 10 22.67 -42.62 -27.13
N LYS A 11 22.63 -42.24 -25.85
CA LYS A 11 21.41 -42.24 -25.03
C LYS A 11 20.45 -41.10 -25.36
N PHE A 12 20.98 -39.90 -25.61
CA PHE A 12 20.16 -38.68 -25.71
C PHE A 12 20.04 -38.11 -27.13
N VAL A 13 20.92 -38.47 -28.08
CA VAL A 13 20.90 -37.89 -29.44
C VAL A 13 20.51 -38.95 -30.48
N ASN A 14 21.36 -39.95 -30.71
CA ASN A 14 21.07 -41.03 -31.65
C ASN A 14 22.00 -42.22 -31.38
N ALA A 15 21.49 -43.45 -31.44
CA ALA A 15 22.28 -44.65 -31.22
C ALA A 15 23.42 -44.82 -32.24
N ASN A 16 23.22 -44.35 -33.48
CA ASN A 16 24.17 -44.46 -34.59
C ASN A 16 24.78 -43.10 -35.00
N TRP A 17 25.05 -42.22 -34.03
CA TRP A 17 25.62 -40.89 -34.32
C TRP A 17 26.98 -40.99 -35.04
N SER A 18 27.19 -40.10 -36.00
CA SER A 18 28.46 -39.93 -36.71
C SER A 18 28.97 -38.49 -36.53
N PRO A 19 30.28 -38.22 -36.57
CA PRO A 19 30.81 -36.84 -36.47
C PRO A 19 30.25 -35.87 -37.51
N GLU A 20 29.72 -36.40 -38.63
CA GLU A 20 29.18 -35.61 -39.74
C GLU A 20 27.69 -35.29 -39.58
N SER A 21 26.92 -36.16 -38.92
CA SER A 21 25.48 -36.00 -38.70
C SER A 21 25.12 -35.47 -37.31
N ILE A 22 26.06 -35.51 -36.35
CA ILE A 22 25.80 -35.25 -34.93
C ILE A 22 25.22 -33.87 -34.62
N GLU A 23 25.57 -32.84 -35.41
CA GLU A 23 25.02 -31.48 -35.24
C GLU A 23 23.54 -31.42 -35.63
N GLN A 24 23.19 -32.05 -36.74
CA GLN A 24 21.81 -32.12 -37.23
C GLN A 24 20.94 -33.00 -36.33
N ASP A 25 21.46 -34.17 -35.93
CA ASP A 25 20.78 -35.09 -35.01
C ASP A 25 20.51 -34.39 -33.66
N TYR A 26 21.49 -33.65 -33.14
CA TYR A 26 21.35 -32.88 -31.90
C TYR A 26 20.33 -31.74 -32.02
N GLN A 27 20.34 -31.00 -33.14
CA GLN A 27 19.35 -29.95 -33.41
C GLN A 27 17.92 -30.50 -33.54
N HIS A 28 17.75 -31.68 -34.14
CA HIS A 28 16.44 -32.30 -34.22
C HIS A 28 15.90 -32.68 -32.83
N VAL A 29 16.72 -33.32 -32.00
CA VAL A 29 16.31 -33.74 -30.65
C VAL A 29 16.01 -32.54 -29.75
N ILE A 30 16.81 -31.47 -29.79
CA ILE A 30 16.56 -30.29 -28.96
C ILE A 30 15.28 -29.57 -29.38
N GLU A 31 14.97 -29.54 -30.68
CA GLU A 31 13.70 -29.00 -31.17
C GLU A 31 12.52 -29.86 -30.73
N GLU A 32 12.64 -31.19 -30.78
CA GLU A 32 11.61 -32.13 -30.35
C GLU A 32 11.31 -32.01 -28.85
N GLU A 33 12.34 -31.99 -28.00
CA GLU A 33 12.19 -31.75 -26.56
C GLU A 33 11.62 -30.34 -26.28
N SER A 34 12.02 -29.33 -27.06
CA SER A 34 11.44 -27.99 -26.93
C SER A 34 9.96 -27.94 -27.32
N ARG A 35 9.52 -28.74 -28.30
CA ARG A 35 8.09 -28.90 -28.64
C ARG A 35 7.35 -29.63 -27.53
N HIS A 36 7.94 -30.65 -26.91
CA HIS A 36 7.34 -31.35 -25.79
C HIS A 36 7.11 -30.44 -24.58
N VAL A 37 8.10 -29.61 -24.22
CA VAL A 37 7.95 -28.60 -23.17
C VAL A 37 6.84 -27.62 -23.53
N SER A 38 6.89 -27.05 -24.75
CA SER A 38 5.89 -26.08 -25.19
C SER A 38 4.46 -26.64 -25.19
N ARG A 39 4.29 -27.94 -25.50
CA ARG A 39 2.99 -28.60 -25.45
C ARG A 39 2.51 -28.79 -24.01
N ALA A 40 3.38 -29.25 -23.11
CA ALA A 40 3.04 -29.41 -21.70
C ALA A 40 2.69 -28.06 -21.04
N GLU A 41 3.42 -26.99 -21.39
CA GLU A 41 3.11 -25.63 -20.94
C GLU A 41 1.73 -25.17 -21.42
N ARG A 42 1.36 -25.43 -22.69
CA ARG A 42 0.02 -25.11 -23.19
C ARG A 42 -1.10 -25.87 -22.50
N GLU A 43 -0.87 -27.14 -22.18
CA GLU A 43 -1.85 -27.97 -21.45
C GLU A 43 -2.04 -27.44 -20.02
N ARG A 44 -0.95 -27.12 -19.31
CA ARG A 44 -1.00 -26.43 -18.01
C ARG A 44 -1.72 -25.08 -18.09
N ASP A 45 -1.35 -24.24 -19.04
CA ASP A 45 -1.94 -22.90 -19.20
C ASP A 45 -3.43 -22.98 -19.55
N GLY A 46 -3.86 -24.05 -20.24
CA GLY A 46 -5.27 -24.35 -20.48
C GLY A 46 -6.03 -24.59 -19.18
N VAL A 47 -5.53 -25.48 -18.32
CA VAL A 47 -6.13 -25.75 -16.99
C VAL A 47 -6.11 -24.51 -16.10
N SER A 48 -5.04 -23.70 -16.16
CA SER A 48 -4.95 -22.43 -15.43
C SER A 48 -6.07 -21.46 -15.82
N ARG A 49 -6.40 -21.34 -17.11
CA ARG A 49 -7.51 -20.49 -17.58
C ARG A 49 -8.88 -21.02 -17.17
N GLU A 50 -9.06 -22.33 -17.18
CA GLU A 50 -10.30 -22.95 -16.69
C GLU A 50 -10.48 -22.68 -15.19
N LEU A 51 -9.41 -22.75 -14.40
CA LEU A 51 -9.40 -22.39 -12.99
C LEU A 51 -9.79 -20.93 -12.77
N GLU A 52 -9.18 -19.99 -13.51
CA GLU A 52 -9.53 -18.56 -13.45
C GLU A 52 -11.02 -18.32 -13.77
N GLN A 53 -11.57 -19.05 -14.74
CA GLN A 53 -12.98 -18.94 -15.11
C GLN A 53 -13.91 -19.44 -13.99
N VAL A 54 -13.57 -20.56 -13.33
CA VAL A 54 -14.32 -21.10 -12.20
C VAL A 54 -14.24 -20.15 -10.99
N GLU A 55 -13.06 -19.61 -10.69
CA GLU A 55 -12.87 -18.63 -9.60
C GLU A 55 -13.69 -17.34 -9.82
N PHE A 56 -13.76 -16.86 -11.07
CA PHE A 56 -14.60 -15.71 -11.41
C PHE A 56 -16.08 -16.00 -11.18
N LYS A 57 -16.58 -17.17 -11.62
CA LYS A 57 -17.97 -17.59 -11.40
C LYS A 57 -18.29 -17.73 -9.91
N MET A 58 -17.40 -18.39 -9.15
CA MET A 58 -17.52 -18.55 -7.70
C MET A 58 -17.59 -17.19 -6.98
N LYS A 59 -16.75 -16.23 -7.38
CA LYS A 59 -16.80 -14.86 -6.84
C LYS A 59 -18.14 -14.17 -7.13
N GLY A 60 -18.71 -14.42 -8.31
CA GLY A 60 -20.05 -13.96 -8.67
C GLY A 60 -21.13 -14.54 -7.76
N VAL A 61 -21.14 -15.87 -7.57
CA VAL A 61 -22.10 -16.57 -6.69
C VAL A 61 -21.96 -16.07 -5.24
N ARG A 62 -20.76 -16.00 -4.68
CA ARG A 62 -20.51 -15.47 -3.32
C ARG A 62 -21.03 -14.05 -3.12
N LYS A 63 -20.87 -13.18 -4.12
CA LYS A 63 -21.39 -11.80 -4.07
C LYS A 63 -22.92 -11.80 -4.02
N THR A 64 -23.56 -12.59 -4.88
CA THR A 64 -25.02 -12.73 -4.91
C THR A 64 -25.53 -13.32 -3.59
N LEU A 65 -24.90 -14.37 -3.09
CA LEU A 65 -25.23 -15.03 -1.81
C LEU A 65 -25.13 -14.04 -0.65
N SER A 66 -24.05 -13.25 -0.57
CA SER A 66 -23.90 -12.19 0.44
C SER A 66 -24.99 -11.12 0.34
N GLN A 67 -25.40 -10.75 -0.87
CA GLN A 67 -26.49 -9.80 -1.08
C GLN A 67 -27.83 -10.38 -0.62
N ARG A 68 -28.15 -11.63 -1.00
CA ARG A 68 -29.39 -12.31 -0.58
C ARG A 68 -29.45 -12.55 0.92
N GLN A 69 -28.31 -12.85 1.57
CA GLN A 69 -28.24 -12.93 3.03
C GLN A 69 -28.47 -11.59 3.73
N LYS A 70 -28.09 -10.46 3.12
CA LYS A 70 -28.41 -9.12 3.63
C LYS A 70 -29.90 -8.80 3.46
N GLU A 71 -30.45 -9.05 2.27
CA GLU A 71 -31.89 -8.92 1.99
C GLU A 71 -32.72 -9.76 2.98
N LEU A 72 -32.27 -10.98 3.29
CA LEU A 72 -32.92 -11.84 4.29
C LEU A 72 -32.94 -11.19 5.69
N LYS A 73 -31.83 -10.58 6.12
CA LYS A 73 -31.73 -9.89 7.41
C LYS A 73 -32.60 -8.64 7.48
N GLU A 74 -32.71 -7.91 6.39
CA GLU A 74 -33.60 -6.75 6.27
C GLU A 74 -35.07 -7.19 6.38
N CYS A 75 -35.47 -8.26 5.68
CA CYS A 75 -36.83 -8.82 5.81
C CYS A 75 -37.11 -9.28 7.26
N ILE A 76 -36.15 -9.94 7.92
CA ILE A 76 -36.31 -10.35 9.34
C ILE A 76 -36.56 -9.13 10.23
N LYS A 77 -35.84 -8.03 9.99
CA LYS A 77 -35.99 -6.80 10.77
C LYS A 77 -37.37 -6.15 10.53
N GLU A 78 -37.80 -6.03 9.28
CA GLU A 78 -39.10 -5.46 8.92
C GLU A 78 -40.27 -6.26 9.52
N ILE A 79 -40.18 -7.58 9.53
CA ILE A 79 -41.18 -8.44 10.15
C ILE A 79 -41.18 -8.31 11.68
N ARG A 80 -40.00 -8.26 12.32
CA ARG A 80 -39.87 -8.03 13.77
C ARG A 80 -40.41 -6.66 14.19
N ASP A 81 -40.12 -5.62 13.42
CA ASP A 81 -40.61 -4.26 13.73
C ASP A 81 -42.15 -4.17 13.64
N ALA A 82 -42.80 -4.98 12.79
CA ALA A 82 -44.25 -5.00 12.64
C ALA A 82 -44.99 -5.92 13.62
N VAL A 83 -44.36 -7.03 14.02
CA VAL A 83 -45.02 -8.13 14.74
C VAL A 83 -44.46 -8.38 16.14
N ASP A 84 -43.28 -7.84 16.46
CA ASP A 84 -42.53 -8.03 17.72
C ASP A 84 -42.19 -9.50 18.04
N ASP A 85 -42.13 -10.34 17.00
CA ASP A 85 -41.80 -11.76 17.11
C ASP A 85 -41.01 -12.27 15.90
N GLU A 86 -40.60 -13.54 15.94
CA GLU A 86 -39.87 -14.18 14.85
C GLU A 86 -40.72 -14.33 13.58
N PRO A 87 -40.11 -14.23 12.38
CA PRO A 87 -40.85 -14.38 11.12
C PRO A 87 -41.64 -15.68 10.99
N GLU A 88 -41.24 -16.74 11.69
CA GLU A 88 -41.89 -18.04 11.68
C GLU A 88 -43.30 -18.01 12.31
N GLU A 89 -43.54 -17.08 13.25
CA GLU A 89 -44.82 -16.92 13.93
C GLU A 89 -45.75 -15.90 13.24
N TYR A 90 -45.25 -15.19 12.23
CA TYR A 90 -45.97 -14.16 11.47
C TYR A 90 -47.39 -14.58 11.01
N PRO A 91 -47.60 -15.77 10.41
CA PRO A 91 -48.92 -16.17 9.93
C PRO A 91 -49.95 -16.37 11.05
N GLU A 92 -49.50 -16.83 12.22
CA GLU A 92 -50.39 -17.08 13.37
C GLU A 92 -50.69 -15.77 14.11
N ILE A 93 -49.73 -14.84 14.21
CA ILE A 93 -49.96 -13.53 14.83
C ILE A 93 -50.92 -12.67 13.99
N LEU A 94 -50.82 -12.74 12.66
CA LEU A 94 -51.81 -12.09 11.77
C LEU A 94 -53.24 -12.60 12.01
N LYS A 95 -53.40 -13.92 12.17
CA LYS A 95 -54.68 -14.55 12.51
C LYS A 95 -55.18 -14.09 13.87
N GLU A 96 -54.29 -14.02 14.86
CA GLU A 96 -54.63 -13.64 16.22
C GLU A 96 -55.09 -12.17 16.28
N ARG A 97 -54.33 -11.24 15.69
CA ARG A 97 -54.70 -9.82 15.62
C ARG A 97 -56.03 -9.61 14.88
N GLN A 98 -56.27 -10.36 13.80
CA GLN A 98 -57.56 -10.35 13.09
C GLN A 98 -58.71 -10.84 13.99
N ALA A 99 -58.51 -11.92 14.74
CA ALA A 99 -59.52 -12.47 15.64
C ALA A 99 -59.82 -11.52 16.82
N GLN A 100 -58.80 -10.86 17.37
CA GLN A 100 -58.94 -9.86 18.44
C GLN A 100 -59.76 -8.65 17.95
N LEU A 101 -59.47 -8.13 16.75
CA LEU A 101 -60.24 -7.04 16.15
C LEU A 101 -61.70 -7.44 15.89
N ASP A 102 -61.93 -8.63 15.35
CA ASP A 102 -63.29 -9.12 15.07
C ASP A 102 -64.11 -9.32 16.36
N LEU A 103 -63.45 -9.72 17.46
CA LEU A 103 -64.08 -9.85 18.78
C LEU A 103 -64.42 -8.46 19.37
N ALA A 104 -63.48 -7.51 19.33
CA ALA A 104 -63.70 -6.14 19.81
C ALA A 104 -64.83 -5.44 19.04
N ARG A 105 -64.90 -5.62 17.70
CA ARG A 105 -65.99 -5.10 16.87
C ARG A 105 -67.34 -5.72 17.24
N LYS A 106 -67.40 -7.04 17.45
CA LYS A 106 -68.63 -7.72 17.89
C LYS A 106 -69.09 -7.23 19.27
N ASP A 107 -68.17 -7.03 20.20
CA ASP A 107 -68.50 -6.52 21.53
C ASP A 107 -69.03 -5.09 21.44
N ALA A 108 -68.38 -4.21 20.67
CA ALA A 108 -68.85 -2.85 20.43
C ALA A 108 -70.25 -2.81 19.79
N GLU A 109 -70.53 -3.67 18.80
CA GLU A 109 -71.87 -3.79 18.21
C GLU A 109 -72.92 -4.25 19.24
N GLN A 110 -72.59 -5.22 20.09
CA GLN A 110 -73.48 -5.68 21.17
C GLN A 110 -73.74 -4.56 22.20
N TYR A 111 -72.70 -3.84 22.64
CA TYR A 111 -72.84 -2.70 23.55
C TYR A 111 -73.60 -1.54 22.93
N ALA A 112 -73.46 -1.29 21.62
CA ALA A 112 -74.27 -0.31 20.88
C ALA A 112 -75.76 -0.68 20.91
N GLY A 113 -76.08 -1.96 20.66
CA GLY A 113 -77.45 -2.49 20.75
C GLY A 113 -78.04 -2.35 22.15
N VAL A 114 -77.28 -2.72 23.19
CA VAL A 114 -77.68 -2.58 24.60
C VAL A 114 -77.85 -1.12 24.99
N SER A 115 -76.93 -0.24 24.59
CA SER A 115 -76.99 1.20 24.86
C SER A 115 -78.24 1.84 24.24
N LYS A 116 -78.55 1.50 22.98
CA LYS A 116 -79.77 1.94 22.30
C LYS A 116 -81.03 1.46 23.03
N TYR A 117 -81.09 0.20 23.42
CA TYR A 117 -82.21 -0.36 24.18
C TYR A 117 -82.39 0.31 25.57
N MET A 118 -81.29 0.61 26.26
CA MET A 118 -81.33 1.29 27.56
C MET A 118 -81.73 2.77 27.43
N ALA A 119 -81.32 3.45 26.34
CA ALA A 119 -81.76 4.80 26.01
C ALA A 119 -83.27 4.84 25.71
N ASP A 120 -83.75 3.88 24.93
CA ASP A 120 -85.17 3.62 24.67
C ASP A 120 -85.98 3.39 25.96
N CYS A 121 -85.42 2.63 26.92
CA CYS A 121 -86.01 2.44 28.24
C CYS A 121 -86.06 3.76 29.04
N LEU A 122 -85.01 4.59 28.98
CA LEU A 122 -85.01 5.92 29.60
C LEU A 122 -86.08 6.83 29.01
N GLU A 123 -86.28 6.83 27.70
CA GLU A 123 -87.30 7.63 27.02
C GLU A 123 -88.73 7.19 27.40
N THR A 124 -88.94 5.88 27.57
CA THR A 124 -90.22 5.32 28.02
C THR A 124 -90.51 5.70 29.47
N VAL A 125 -89.48 5.70 30.34
CA VAL A 125 -89.61 6.16 31.73
C VAL A 125 -89.93 7.67 31.77
N LYS A 126 -89.33 8.48 30.89
CA LYS A 126 -89.58 9.94 30.82
C LYS A 126 -90.98 10.30 30.31
N SER A 127 -91.52 9.54 29.36
CA SER A 127 -92.79 9.86 28.68
C SER A 127 -94.02 9.22 29.34
N ALA A 128 -93.88 8.02 29.90
CA ALA A 128 -95.02 7.23 30.39
C ALA A 128 -94.96 6.85 31.88
N ASN A 129 -93.91 7.25 32.61
CA ASN A 129 -93.72 6.95 34.04
C ASN A 129 -93.90 5.46 34.40
N MET A 130 -93.41 4.57 33.53
CA MET A 130 -93.52 3.13 33.68
C MET A 130 -92.26 2.40 33.19
N CYS A 131 -92.03 1.19 33.69
CA CYS A 131 -90.92 0.35 33.23
C CYS A 131 -91.24 -0.30 31.88
N ARG A 132 -90.37 -0.11 30.86
CA ARG A 132 -90.55 -0.72 29.52
C ARG A 132 -90.57 -2.25 29.51
N LEU A 133 -89.92 -2.91 30.47
CA LEU A 133 -89.84 -4.38 30.55
C LEU A 133 -91.10 -5.03 31.14
N CYS A 134 -91.57 -4.51 32.28
CA CYS A 134 -92.65 -5.12 33.05
C CYS A 134 -93.94 -4.30 33.09
N MET A 135 -93.95 -3.13 32.41
CA MET A 135 -95.10 -2.23 32.28
C MET A 135 -95.68 -1.71 33.61
N ARG A 136 -94.92 -1.85 34.70
CA ARG A 136 -95.31 -1.37 36.02
C ARG A 136 -95.09 0.13 36.16
N THR A 137 -96.07 0.84 36.70
CA THR A 137 -95.98 2.26 37.08
C THR A 137 -95.27 2.44 38.41
N PHE A 138 -94.52 3.53 38.55
CA PHE A 138 -93.79 3.87 39.78
C PHE A 138 -94.74 4.51 40.80
N ARG A 139 -94.66 4.10 42.07
CA ARG A 139 -95.62 4.53 43.10
C ARG A 139 -95.22 5.85 43.76
N THR A 140 -93.93 6.19 43.71
CA THR A 140 -93.37 7.42 44.27
C THR A 140 -92.33 8.03 43.35
N GLU A 141 -92.21 9.35 43.37
CA GLU A 141 -91.22 10.11 42.58
C GLU A 141 -89.77 9.70 42.91
N ASN A 142 -89.50 9.33 44.16
CA ASN A 142 -88.17 8.83 44.58
C ASN A 142 -87.81 7.48 43.94
N GLU A 143 -88.77 6.57 43.76
CA GLU A 143 -88.54 5.30 43.08
C GLU A 143 -88.23 5.52 41.59
N LEU A 144 -88.96 6.45 40.95
CA LEU A 144 -88.75 6.84 39.56
C LEU A 144 -87.35 7.45 39.36
N GLN A 145 -86.95 8.38 40.22
CA GLN A 145 -85.66 9.06 40.11
C GLN A 145 -84.48 8.12 40.40
N THR A 146 -84.63 7.18 41.34
CA THR A 146 -83.60 6.17 41.63
C THR A 146 -83.40 5.21 40.45
N PHE A 147 -84.49 4.80 39.79
CA PHE A 147 -84.44 3.95 38.60
C PHE A 147 -83.84 4.69 37.40
N ARG A 148 -84.21 5.96 37.21
CA ARG A 148 -83.66 6.84 36.18
C ARG A 148 -82.16 7.03 36.33
N ASN A 149 -81.67 7.34 37.53
CA ASN A 149 -80.24 7.49 37.80
C ASN A 149 -79.46 6.19 37.53
N LYS A 150 -80.05 5.03 37.86
CA LYS A 150 -79.45 3.71 37.54
C LYS A 150 -79.37 3.47 36.03
N LEU A 151 -80.43 3.78 35.28
CA LEU A 151 -80.45 3.65 33.83
C LEU A 151 -79.49 4.65 33.15
N GLU A 152 -79.45 5.91 33.59
CA GLU A 152 -78.49 6.91 33.10
C GLU A 152 -77.05 6.48 33.40
N GLY A 153 -76.79 5.87 34.56
CA GLY A 153 -75.50 5.28 34.90
C GLY A 153 -75.13 4.04 34.05
N LEU A 154 -76.10 3.25 33.61
CA LEU A 154 -75.88 2.13 32.68
C LEU A 154 -75.59 2.62 31.26
N VAL A 155 -76.32 3.63 30.78
CA VAL A 155 -76.06 4.26 29.47
C VAL A 155 -74.69 4.94 29.45
N LYS A 156 -74.30 5.64 30.51
CA LYS A 156 -72.95 6.23 30.62
C LYS A 156 -71.84 5.19 30.62
N ARG A 157 -72.04 4.04 31.28
CA ARG A 157 -71.07 2.93 31.26
C ARG A 157 -70.97 2.28 29.89
N ALA A 158 -72.10 2.02 29.23
CA ALA A 158 -72.11 1.47 27.87
C ALA A 158 -71.46 2.43 26.86
N LYS A 159 -71.67 3.74 26.99
CA LYS A 159 -71.00 4.76 26.16
C LYS A 159 -69.49 4.81 26.37
N ARG A 160 -69.00 4.69 27.62
CA ARG A 160 -67.55 4.63 27.89
C ARG A 160 -66.86 3.43 27.23
N VAL A 161 -67.52 2.27 27.17
CA VAL A 161 -67.00 1.08 26.49
C VAL A 161 -67.05 1.22 24.96
N MET A 162 -67.92 2.11 24.44
CA MET A 162 -67.94 2.45 23.01
C MET A 162 -66.93 3.53 22.62
N GLU A 163 -66.56 4.40 23.57
CA GLU A 163 -65.50 5.40 23.44
C GLU A 163 -64.11 4.83 23.78
N ASP A 164 -63.99 3.49 23.86
CA ASP A 164 -62.73 2.81 24.11
C ASP A 164 -61.84 2.90 22.86
N ASP A 165 -60.65 3.48 23.00
CA ASP A 165 -59.68 3.74 21.92
C ASP A 165 -59.01 2.45 21.38
N ASP A 166 -59.45 1.27 21.84
CA ASP A 166 -58.82 -0.01 21.53
C ASP A 166 -59.12 -0.50 20.10
N ILE A 167 -60.29 -0.19 19.52
CA ILE A 167 -60.59 -0.58 18.12
C ILE A 167 -59.65 0.08 17.10
N PRO A 168 -59.48 1.42 17.07
CA PRO A 168 -58.56 2.05 16.12
C PRO A 168 -57.11 1.60 16.33
N ARG A 169 -56.70 1.32 17.57
CA ARG A 169 -55.39 0.73 17.87
C ARG A 169 -55.22 -0.68 17.30
N LEU A 170 -56.19 -1.57 17.52
CA LEU A 170 -56.17 -2.93 16.96
C LEU A 170 -56.25 -2.93 15.42
N GLU A 171 -56.93 -1.95 14.82
CA GLU A 171 -56.93 -1.76 13.36
C GLU A 171 -55.56 -1.31 12.83
N GLU A 172 -54.90 -0.40 13.55
CA GLU A 172 -53.54 0.07 13.24
C GLU A 172 -52.53 -1.09 13.37
N ASP A 173 -52.58 -1.85 14.47
CA ASP A 173 -51.72 -3.01 14.72
C ASP A 173 -51.91 -4.15 13.70
N LEU A 174 -53.13 -4.33 13.19
CA LEU A 174 -53.41 -5.30 12.12
C LEU A 174 -52.91 -4.80 10.76
N ASN A 175 -53.03 -3.50 10.48
CA ASN A 175 -52.56 -2.92 9.22
C ASN A 175 -51.03 -2.93 9.15
N THR A 176 -50.33 -2.57 10.23
CA THR A 176 -48.86 -2.66 10.31
C THR A 176 -48.38 -4.10 10.10
N ALA A 177 -49.05 -5.09 10.70
CA ALA A 177 -48.74 -6.50 10.45
C ALA A 177 -48.98 -6.91 8.98
N ARG A 178 -50.05 -6.42 8.33
CA ARG A 178 -50.35 -6.71 6.93
C ARG A 178 -49.35 -6.08 5.95
N GLU A 179 -48.85 -4.89 6.25
CA GLU A 179 -47.83 -4.21 5.44
C GLU A 179 -46.54 -5.05 5.35
N ALA A 180 -46.21 -5.81 6.40
CA ALA A 180 -45.07 -6.74 6.41
C ALA A 180 -45.27 -8.06 5.62
N SER A 181 -46.43 -8.29 4.98
CA SER A 181 -46.73 -9.54 4.26
C SER A 181 -45.80 -9.75 3.05
N THR A 182 -45.45 -8.66 2.37
CA THR A 182 -44.51 -8.69 1.23
C THR A 182 -43.11 -9.07 1.69
N ALA A 183 -42.66 -8.55 2.84
CA ALA A 183 -41.40 -8.92 3.45
C ALA A 183 -41.37 -10.39 3.87
N TYR A 184 -42.48 -10.93 4.41
CA TYR A 184 -42.61 -12.34 4.77
C TYR A 184 -42.54 -13.29 3.56
N ASP A 185 -43.24 -12.97 2.47
CA ASP A 185 -43.18 -13.77 1.23
C ASP A 185 -41.75 -13.77 0.64
N THR A 186 -41.09 -12.61 0.68
CA THR A 186 -39.72 -12.45 0.22
C THR A 186 -38.74 -13.23 1.09
N TRP A 187 -38.93 -13.21 2.42
CA TRP A 187 -38.16 -14.01 3.38
C TRP A 187 -38.33 -15.51 3.14
N CYS A 188 -39.55 -16.00 2.90
CA CYS A 188 -39.82 -17.41 2.61
C CYS A 188 -39.04 -17.86 1.37
N ARG A 189 -39.10 -17.08 0.28
CA ARG A 189 -38.36 -17.35 -0.95
C ARG A 189 -36.84 -17.33 -0.73
N LEU A 190 -36.33 -16.35 -0.01
CA LEU A 190 -34.89 -16.23 0.27
C LEU A 190 -34.38 -17.40 1.14
N LYS A 191 -35.11 -17.75 2.21
CA LYS A 191 -34.70 -18.80 3.17
C LYS A 191 -34.86 -20.21 2.61
N GLN A 192 -35.92 -20.48 1.85
CA GLN A 192 -36.25 -21.85 1.43
C GLN A 192 -35.70 -22.22 0.05
N THR A 193 -35.49 -21.26 -0.86
CA THR A 193 -35.06 -21.54 -2.24
C THR A 193 -33.78 -20.81 -2.63
N GLU A 194 -33.76 -19.48 -2.63
CA GLU A 194 -32.67 -18.74 -3.30
C GLU A 194 -31.31 -18.89 -2.60
N ILE A 195 -31.26 -18.85 -1.26
CA ILE A 195 -29.99 -19.02 -0.53
C ILE A 195 -29.49 -20.47 -0.60
N PRO A 196 -30.32 -21.51 -0.33
CA PRO A 196 -29.88 -22.91 -0.46
C PRO A 196 -29.40 -23.28 -1.88
N ASP A 197 -30.08 -22.79 -2.92
CA ASP A 197 -29.67 -23.05 -4.32
C ASP A 197 -28.30 -22.42 -4.62
N LEU A 198 -28.06 -21.18 -4.15
CA LEU A 198 -26.77 -20.49 -4.30
C LEU A 198 -25.65 -21.14 -3.48
N GLU A 199 -25.95 -21.63 -2.27
CA GLU A 199 -24.99 -22.38 -1.43
C GLU A 199 -24.57 -23.68 -2.12
N LYS A 200 -25.52 -24.39 -2.74
CA LYS A 200 -25.22 -25.61 -3.52
C LYS A 200 -24.40 -25.30 -4.76
N GLU A 201 -24.71 -24.23 -5.49
CA GLU A 201 -23.88 -23.79 -6.63
C GLU A 201 -22.45 -23.43 -6.17
N GLU A 202 -22.29 -22.79 -5.00
CA GLU A 202 -20.98 -22.49 -4.43
C GLU A 202 -20.19 -23.77 -4.13
N GLU A 203 -20.82 -24.77 -3.50
CA GLU A 203 -20.17 -26.07 -3.23
C GLU A 203 -19.73 -26.77 -4.51
N GLU A 204 -20.54 -26.73 -5.58
CA GLU A 204 -20.18 -27.30 -6.88
C GLU A 204 -18.97 -26.61 -7.51
N TYR A 205 -18.87 -25.27 -7.41
CA TYR A 205 -17.70 -24.53 -7.90
C TYR A 205 -16.44 -24.79 -7.05
N ILE A 206 -16.57 -24.94 -5.73
CA ILE A 206 -15.45 -25.31 -4.85
C ILE A 206 -14.91 -26.69 -5.23
N ALA A 207 -15.78 -27.68 -5.43
CA ALA A 207 -15.36 -29.01 -5.86
C ALA A 207 -14.68 -29.02 -7.24
N GLN A 208 -15.14 -28.16 -8.17
CA GLN A 208 -14.48 -27.96 -9.46
C GLN A 208 -13.11 -27.29 -9.32
N GLN A 209 -12.99 -26.30 -8.43
CA GLN A 209 -11.73 -25.62 -8.14
C GLN A 209 -10.68 -26.61 -7.61
N ASP A 210 -11.03 -27.43 -6.62
CA ASP A 210 -10.12 -28.43 -6.02
C ASP A 210 -9.64 -29.45 -7.06
N LYS A 211 -10.54 -29.86 -7.96
CA LYS A 211 -10.20 -30.77 -9.06
C LYS A 211 -9.23 -30.12 -10.05
N LEU A 212 -9.48 -28.88 -10.46
CA LEU A 212 -8.62 -28.14 -11.38
C LEU A 212 -7.25 -27.81 -10.77
N LEU A 213 -7.20 -27.49 -9.47
CA LEU A 213 -5.95 -27.30 -8.73
C LEU A 213 -5.12 -28.60 -8.72
N SER A 214 -5.75 -29.74 -8.45
CA SER A 214 -5.07 -31.04 -8.50
C SER A 214 -4.50 -31.36 -9.89
N GLN A 215 -5.25 -31.03 -10.95
CA GLN A 215 -4.80 -31.20 -12.34
C GLN A 215 -3.68 -30.23 -12.70
N LEU A 216 -3.71 -29.00 -12.18
CA LEU A 216 -2.67 -28.01 -12.40
C LEU A 216 -1.34 -28.46 -11.76
N GLU A 217 -1.37 -28.97 -10.54
CA GLU A 217 -0.19 -29.54 -9.87
C GLU A 217 0.41 -30.73 -10.64
N GLU A 218 -0.43 -31.61 -11.20
CA GLU A 218 0.03 -32.72 -12.04
C GLU A 218 0.68 -32.22 -13.33
N ASN A 219 0.07 -31.23 -14.00
CA ASN A 219 0.63 -30.63 -15.20
C ASN A 219 1.93 -29.86 -14.94
N ASP A 220 2.06 -29.18 -13.80
CA ASP A 220 3.31 -28.52 -13.40
C ASP A 220 4.45 -29.53 -13.20
N LYS A 221 4.16 -30.69 -12.60
CA LYS A 221 5.13 -31.80 -12.50
C LYS A 221 5.57 -32.28 -13.89
N ILE A 222 4.62 -32.48 -14.81
CA ILE A 222 4.93 -32.89 -16.19
C ILE A 222 5.80 -31.85 -16.91
N VAL A 223 5.48 -30.55 -16.77
CA VAL A 223 6.29 -29.46 -17.34
C VAL A 223 7.71 -29.50 -16.77
N SER A 224 7.87 -29.65 -15.46
CA SER A 224 9.19 -29.74 -14.82
C SER A 224 10.00 -30.92 -15.36
N GLU A 225 9.40 -32.11 -15.43
CA GLU A 225 10.08 -33.31 -15.95
C GLU A 225 10.54 -33.15 -17.41
N LYS A 226 9.70 -32.53 -18.25
CA LYS A 226 10.05 -32.26 -19.66
C LYS A 226 11.13 -31.17 -19.78
N ALA A 227 11.06 -30.14 -18.94
CA ALA A 227 12.06 -29.08 -18.90
C ALA A 227 13.43 -29.60 -18.46
N ASP A 228 13.47 -30.51 -17.49
CA ASP A 228 14.72 -31.12 -17.04
C ASP A 228 15.34 -32.03 -18.10
N LYS A 229 14.53 -32.82 -18.84
CA LYS A 229 15.00 -33.57 -20.02
C LYS A 229 15.62 -32.66 -21.08
N LYS A 230 14.97 -31.52 -21.37
CA LYS A 230 15.53 -30.52 -22.29
C LYS A 230 16.88 -29.97 -21.79
N LYS A 231 17.02 -29.64 -20.50
CA LYS A 231 18.29 -29.19 -19.91
C LYS A 231 19.39 -30.25 -20.01
N GLU A 232 19.05 -31.52 -19.81
CA GLU A 232 20.00 -32.63 -19.97
C GLU A 232 20.54 -32.69 -21.41
N VAL A 233 19.67 -32.55 -22.41
CA VAL A 233 20.08 -32.48 -23.83
C VAL A 233 20.92 -31.22 -24.08
N GLU A 234 20.49 -30.04 -23.63
CA GLU A 234 21.22 -28.77 -23.78
C GLU A 234 22.65 -28.82 -23.22
N SER A 235 22.87 -29.57 -22.13
CA SER A 235 24.19 -29.74 -21.52
C SER A 235 25.22 -30.39 -22.49
N LEU A 236 24.75 -31.15 -23.49
CA LEU A 236 25.59 -31.80 -24.50
C LEU A 236 26.04 -30.83 -25.60
N SER A 237 25.50 -29.61 -25.68
CA SER A 237 25.85 -28.61 -26.70
C SER A 237 27.37 -28.38 -26.81
N LYS A 238 28.05 -28.20 -25.66
CA LYS A 238 29.51 -27.97 -25.64
C LYS A 238 30.27 -29.16 -26.21
N THR A 239 29.83 -30.38 -25.90
CA THR A 239 30.44 -31.61 -26.37
C THR A 239 30.23 -31.78 -27.87
N VAL A 240 29.02 -31.52 -28.37
CA VAL A 240 28.69 -31.57 -29.81
C VAL A 240 29.53 -30.55 -30.58
N ASN A 241 29.57 -29.29 -30.13
CA ASN A 241 30.38 -28.24 -30.76
C ASN A 241 31.88 -28.58 -30.81
N THR A 242 32.39 -29.24 -29.77
CA THR A 242 33.79 -29.67 -29.73
C THR A 242 34.07 -30.79 -30.74
N ILE A 243 33.15 -31.74 -30.91
CA ILE A 243 33.26 -32.83 -31.90
C ILE A 243 33.23 -32.26 -33.31
N VAL A 244 32.30 -31.34 -33.60
CA VAL A 244 32.17 -30.67 -34.92
C VAL A 244 33.44 -29.88 -35.25
N ARG A 245 34.01 -29.17 -34.27
CA ARG A 245 35.28 -28.45 -34.47
C ARG A 245 36.42 -29.41 -34.81
N TYR A 246 36.58 -30.49 -34.06
CA TYR A 246 37.65 -31.45 -34.34
C TYR A 246 37.46 -32.20 -35.66
N ASP A 247 36.22 -32.49 -36.08
CA ASP A 247 35.97 -33.10 -37.40
C ASP A 247 36.37 -32.16 -38.56
N SER A 248 36.04 -30.87 -38.45
CA SER A 248 36.44 -29.87 -39.45
C SER A 248 37.96 -29.67 -39.51
N GLU A 249 38.65 -29.65 -38.36
CA GLU A 249 40.12 -29.62 -38.29
C GLU A 249 40.75 -30.87 -38.94
N ILE A 250 40.20 -32.06 -38.68
CA ILE A 250 40.68 -33.32 -39.29
C ILE A 250 40.49 -33.30 -40.82
N LYS A 251 39.36 -32.79 -41.31
CA LYS A 251 39.08 -32.63 -42.75
C LYS A 251 40.08 -31.68 -43.40
N ALA A 252 40.37 -30.54 -42.76
CA ALA A 252 41.36 -29.58 -43.24
C ALA A 252 42.78 -30.19 -43.30
N ILE A 253 43.20 -30.90 -42.25
CA ILE A 253 44.53 -31.54 -42.21
C ILE A 253 44.65 -32.64 -43.27
N ARG A 254 43.60 -33.45 -43.50
CA ARG A 254 43.60 -34.47 -44.56
C ARG A 254 43.76 -33.86 -45.95
N SER A 255 43.10 -32.74 -46.22
CA SER A 255 43.26 -31.99 -47.47
C SER A 255 44.70 -31.51 -47.67
N GLN A 256 45.34 -30.97 -46.62
CA GLN A 256 46.74 -30.54 -46.67
C GLN A 256 47.71 -31.70 -46.92
N VAL A 257 47.48 -32.87 -46.31
CA VAL A 257 48.29 -34.08 -46.54
C VAL A 257 48.17 -34.54 -48.00
N GLN A 258 46.98 -34.48 -48.58
CA GLN A 258 46.76 -34.85 -49.98
C GLN A 258 47.49 -33.89 -50.93
N GLU A 259 47.49 -32.59 -50.63
CA GLU A 259 48.23 -31.57 -51.38
C GLU A 259 49.76 -31.71 -51.29
N LEU A 260 50.27 -32.18 -50.16
CA LEU A 260 51.71 -32.43 -49.96
C LEU A 260 52.16 -33.72 -50.65
N SER A 261 51.29 -34.73 -50.71
CA SER A 261 51.60 -36.01 -51.37
C SER A 261 51.72 -35.89 -52.89
N THR A 262 50.93 -35.02 -53.53
CA THR A 262 50.99 -34.76 -54.97
C THR A 262 52.25 -33.98 -55.38
N LYS A 263 52.79 -33.14 -54.49
CA LYS A 263 54.05 -32.38 -54.73
C LYS A 263 55.31 -33.24 -54.65
N GLN A 264 55.23 -34.47 -54.14
CA GLN A 264 56.38 -35.34 -53.91
C GLN A 264 56.71 -36.26 -55.10
N GLN A 265 55.85 -36.34 -56.13
CA GLN A 265 56.03 -37.23 -57.28
C GLN A 265 56.85 -36.62 -58.44
N ASP A 266 57.21 -35.34 -58.38
CA ASP A 266 57.63 -34.56 -59.57
C ASP A 266 59.14 -34.23 -59.65
N THR A 267 60.01 -34.97 -58.97
CA THR A 267 61.46 -34.63 -58.94
C THR A 267 62.35 -35.78 -59.35
N ASN A 268 62.56 -35.96 -60.66
CA ASN A 268 63.67 -36.72 -61.23
C ASN A 268 64.06 -36.19 -62.63
N ALA A 269 65.02 -35.27 -62.69
CA ALA A 269 65.84 -35.05 -63.88
C ALA A 269 67.19 -34.40 -63.48
N SER A 270 68.28 -34.96 -64.02
CA SER A 270 69.68 -34.62 -63.81
C SER A 270 70.05 -33.24 -64.37
N ARG A 271 70.79 -32.45 -63.60
CA ARG A 271 71.14 -31.04 -63.88
C ARG A 271 72.55 -30.86 -64.45
N THR A 272 72.72 -29.88 -65.34
CA THR A 272 74.04 -29.35 -65.76
C THR A 272 74.39 -28.04 -65.01
N LEU A 273 75.66 -27.61 -65.04
CA LEU A 273 76.16 -26.48 -64.25
C LEU A 273 75.62 -25.11 -64.68
N GLU A 274 75.29 -24.94 -65.97
CA GLU A 274 74.61 -23.74 -66.50
C GLU A 274 73.12 -23.73 -66.11
N ASP A 275 72.45 -24.90 -66.12
CA ASP A 275 71.08 -25.03 -65.60
C ASP A 275 71.01 -24.68 -64.11
N ILE A 276 72.05 -25.00 -63.33
CA ILE A 276 72.12 -24.65 -61.90
C ILE A 276 72.29 -23.15 -61.71
N GLN A 277 73.03 -22.44 -62.58
CA GLN A 277 73.17 -20.98 -62.47
C GLN A 277 71.90 -20.23 -62.89
N ASP A 278 71.24 -20.66 -63.96
CA ASP A 278 69.95 -20.11 -64.39
C ASP A 278 68.83 -20.48 -63.41
N GLU A 279 68.86 -21.68 -62.81
CA GLU A 279 67.98 -22.02 -61.69
C GLU A 279 68.32 -21.22 -60.44
N ILE A 280 69.58 -20.94 -60.11
CA ILE A 280 69.92 -20.09 -58.95
C ILE A 280 69.40 -18.66 -59.17
N ALA A 281 69.54 -18.11 -60.37
CA ALA A 281 69.00 -16.81 -60.73
C ALA A 281 67.45 -16.82 -60.69
N GLY A 282 66.83 -17.83 -61.31
CA GLY A 282 65.38 -18.02 -61.32
C GLY A 282 64.78 -18.33 -59.94
N ILE A 283 65.47 -19.10 -59.09
CA ILE A 283 65.12 -19.36 -57.69
C ILE A 283 65.35 -18.11 -56.86
N GLY A 284 66.37 -17.30 -57.16
CA GLY A 284 66.61 -16.00 -56.53
C GLY A 284 65.47 -15.02 -56.81
N GLU A 285 64.99 -14.98 -58.05
CA GLU A 285 63.86 -14.15 -58.47
C GLU A 285 62.52 -14.67 -57.93
N LYS A 286 62.31 -15.99 -57.94
CA LYS A 286 61.20 -16.66 -57.24
C LYS A 286 61.24 -16.41 -55.73
N SER A 287 62.41 -16.41 -55.11
CA SER A 287 62.58 -16.12 -53.67
C SER A 287 62.28 -14.66 -53.34
N ARG A 288 62.66 -13.70 -54.22
CA ARG A 288 62.29 -12.29 -54.07
C ARG A 288 60.78 -12.08 -54.24
N THR A 289 60.16 -12.72 -55.22
CA THR A 289 58.70 -12.65 -55.43
C THR A 289 57.92 -13.33 -54.30
N LEU A 290 58.39 -14.48 -53.81
CA LEU A 290 57.88 -15.16 -52.61
C LEU A 290 58.05 -14.31 -51.36
N LYS A 291 59.19 -13.63 -51.15
CA LYS A 291 59.36 -12.70 -50.02
C LYS A 291 58.41 -11.51 -50.11
N LYS A 292 58.17 -10.97 -51.31
CA LYS A 292 57.19 -9.88 -51.53
C LYS A 292 55.75 -10.33 -51.26
N THR A 293 55.39 -11.54 -51.70
CA THR A 293 54.06 -12.12 -51.43
C THR A 293 53.92 -12.48 -49.95
N LEU A 294 54.95 -13.03 -49.32
CA LEU A 294 54.98 -13.29 -47.89
C LEU A 294 54.78 -12.00 -47.10
N SER A 295 55.48 -10.90 -47.44
CA SER A 295 55.29 -9.60 -46.79
C SER A 295 53.89 -9.02 -47.00
N LYS A 296 53.27 -9.25 -48.16
CA LYS A 296 51.88 -8.87 -48.41
C LYS A 296 50.92 -9.69 -47.55
N LEU A 297 51.10 -11.01 -47.51
CA LEU A 297 50.27 -11.92 -46.73
C LEU A 297 50.41 -11.69 -45.22
N THR A 298 51.60 -11.38 -44.70
CA THR A 298 51.75 -10.98 -43.30
C THR A 298 51.06 -9.66 -43.02
N HIS A 299 51.14 -8.68 -43.93
CA HIS A 299 50.43 -7.42 -43.76
C HIS A 299 48.90 -7.60 -43.80
N GLU A 300 48.39 -8.39 -44.75
CA GLU A 300 46.97 -8.75 -44.82
C GLU A 300 46.51 -9.52 -43.58
N LYS A 301 47.34 -10.44 -43.06
CA LYS A 301 47.08 -11.15 -41.79
C LYS A 301 47.03 -10.20 -40.59
N GLU A 302 47.96 -9.26 -40.49
CA GLU A 302 47.97 -8.26 -39.41
C GLU A 302 46.77 -7.31 -39.51
N GLN A 303 46.41 -6.91 -40.74
CA GLN A 303 45.26 -6.05 -41.00
C GLN A 303 43.94 -6.75 -40.62
N THR A 304 43.75 -7.99 -41.06
CA THR A 304 42.58 -8.83 -40.72
C THR A 304 42.51 -9.14 -39.22
N LEU A 305 43.64 -9.40 -38.54
CA LEU A 305 43.67 -9.53 -37.08
C LEU A 305 43.26 -8.23 -36.37
N SER A 306 43.68 -7.07 -36.87
CA SER A 306 43.27 -5.78 -36.31
C SER A 306 41.77 -5.52 -36.51
N GLU A 307 41.22 -5.92 -37.66
CA GLU A 307 39.80 -5.83 -37.97
C GLU A 307 38.98 -6.79 -37.11
N MET A 308 39.47 -8.01 -36.90
CA MET A 308 38.82 -9.01 -36.03
C MET A 308 38.77 -8.50 -34.58
N ASN A 309 39.85 -7.94 -34.06
CA ASN A 309 39.87 -7.32 -32.73
C ASN A 309 38.91 -6.12 -32.63
N LYS A 310 38.82 -5.29 -33.69
CA LYS A 310 37.83 -4.20 -33.75
C LYS A 310 36.40 -4.72 -33.72
N LEU A 311 36.09 -5.75 -34.49
CA LEU A 311 34.77 -6.38 -34.54
C LEU A 311 34.43 -7.07 -33.22
N GLU A 312 35.39 -7.70 -32.54
CA GLU A 312 35.18 -8.28 -31.20
C GLU A 312 34.89 -7.21 -30.15
N LEU A 313 35.61 -6.08 -30.17
CA LEU A 313 35.33 -4.93 -29.30
C LEU A 313 33.94 -4.37 -29.57
N GLN A 314 33.56 -4.17 -30.83
CA GLN A 314 32.23 -3.72 -31.21
C GLN A 314 31.14 -4.71 -30.77
N LEU A 315 31.37 -6.02 -30.92
CA LEU A 315 30.42 -7.04 -30.49
C LEU A 315 30.28 -7.08 -28.96
N ARG A 316 31.36 -6.84 -28.22
CA ARG A 316 31.33 -6.68 -26.76
C ARG A 316 30.54 -5.45 -26.34
N ASP A 317 30.74 -4.32 -27.02
CA ASP A 317 30.01 -3.08 -26.74
C ASP A 317 28.52 -3.21 -27.07
N VAL A 318 28.18 -3.86 -28.19
CA VAL A 318 26.79 -4.14 -28.57
C VAL A 318 26.12 -5.09 -27.57
N LYS A 319 26.82 -6.12 -27.09
CA LYS A 319 26.30 -7.00 -26.00
C LYS A 319 26.07 -6.23 -24.71
N SER A 320 27.03 -5.42 -24.28
CA SER A 320 26.90 -4.57 -23.09
C SER A 320 25.69 -3.63 -23.22
N ASN A 321 25.52 -3.01 -24.39
CA ASN A 321 24.37 -2.15 -24.67
C ASN A 321 23.05 -2.93 -24.68
N LEU A 322 23.02 -4.14 -25.25
CA LEU A 322 21.84 -5.01 -25.25
C LEU A 322 21.43 -5.37 -23.82
N ASP A 323 22.39 -5.76 -22.97
CA ASP A 323 22.13 -6.11 -21.57
C ASP A 323 21.63 -4.89 -20.78
N ASN A 324 22.19 -3.70 -21.03
CA ASN A 324 21.72 -2.46 -20.44
C ASN A 324 20.30 -2.10 -20.91
N VAL A 325 19.98 -2.31 -22.19
CA VAL A 325 18.62 -2.11 -22.72
C VAL A 325 17.64 -3.11 -22.11
N LYS A 326 18.02 -4.39 -21.97
CA LYS A 326 17.19 -5.40 -21.28
C LYS A 326 16.91 -5.00 -19.83
N PHE A 327 17.93 -4.58 -19.08
CA PHE A 327 17.76 -4.10 -17.72
C PHE A 327 16.82 -2.88 -17.64
N LYS A 328 16.94 -1.93 -18.58
CA LYS A 328 16.02 -0.79 -18.67
C LYS A 328 14.59 -1.21 -19.00
N LEU A 329 14.42 -2.27 -19.80
CA LEU A 329 13.11 -2.78 -20.22
C LEU A 329 12.42 -3.56 -19.09
N GLU A 330 13.16 -4.36 -18.33
CA GLU A 330 12.70 -4.99 -17.09
C GLU A 330 12.30 -3.94 -16.05
N ARG A 331 13.15 -2.91 -15.86
CA ARG A 331 12.83 -1.80 -14.96
C ARG A 331 11.60 -1.02 -15.41
N LYS A 332 11.38 -0.86 -16.71
CA LYS A 332 10.15 -0.25 -17.26
C LYS A 332 8.93 -1.13 -16.97
N ALA A 333 9.04 -2.45 -17.13
CA ALA A 333 7.95 -3.38 -16.82
C ALA A 333 7.58 -3.35 -15.33
N ASP A 334 8.57 -3.34 -14.43
CA ASP A 334 8.36 -3.19 -12.97
C ASP A 334 7.68 -1.84 -12.62
N LEU A 335 8.13 -0.75 -13.25
CA LEU A 335 7.50 0.56 -13.07
C LEU A 335 6.06 0.60 -13.59
N LEU A 336 5.76 -0.06 -14.72
CA LEU A 336 4.40 -0.15 -15.24
C LEU A 336 3.50 -0.98 -14.31
N ALA A 337 3.98 -2.09 -13.77
CA ALA A 337 3.25 -2.90 -12.79
C ALA A 337 2.91 -2.07 -11.54
N ARG A 338 3.88 -1.31 -11.00
CA ARG A 338 3.65 -0.39 -9.87
C ARG A 338 2.66 0.72 -10.20
N ILE A 339 2.70 1.28 -11.41
CA ILE A 339 1.72 2.29 -11.84
C ILE A 339 0.31 1.69 -11.84
N GLU A 340 0.15 0.46 -12.34
CA GLU A 340 -1.13 -0.25 -12.35
C GLU A 340 -1.64 -0.51 -10.93
N GLU A 341 -0.75 -0.93 -10.03
CA GLU A 341 -1.05 -1.14 -8.62
C GLU A 341 -1.48 0.16 -7.93
N TYR A 342 -0.77 1.27 -8.16
CA TYR A 342 -1.15 2.58 -7.63
C TYR A 342 -2.46 3.11 -8.22
N LYS A 343 -2.76 2.83 -9.49
CA LYS A 343 -4.07 3.17 -10.08
C LYS A 343 -5.20 2.41 -9.39
N ASN A 344 -5.01 1.12 -9.11
CA ASN A 344 -5.99 0.31 -8.40
C ASN A 344 -6.21 0.82 -6.97
N LEU A 345 -5.13 1.15 -6.25
CA LEU A 345 -5.22 1.77 -4.92
C LEU A 345 -5.94 3.13 -4.96
N ASN A 346 -5.65 3.97 -5.97
CA ASN A 346 -6.30 5.27 -6.12
C ASN A 346 -7.81 5.11 -6.41
N ASN A 347 -8.18 4.15 -7.24
CA ASN A 347 -9.59 3.83 -7.51
C ASN A 347 -10.31 3.34 -6.24
N GLN A 348 -9.69 2.45 -5.45
CA GLN A 348 -10.26 2.01 -4.18
C GLN A 348 -10.42 3.17 -3.19
N GLN A 349 -9.44 4.08 -3.11
CA GLN A 349 -9.55 5.28 -2.28
C GLN A 349 -10.64 6.23 -2.77
N ARG A 350 -10.79 6.41 -4.08
CA ARG A 350 -11.89 7.22 -4.65
C ARG A 350 -13.25 6.61 -4.35
N GLU A 351 -13.40 5.29 -4.43
CA GLU A 351 -14.64 4.62 -4.04
C GLU A 351 -14.93 4.76 -2.54
N ALA A 352 -13.90 4.70 -1.70
CA ALA A 352 -14.03 4.93 -0.26
C ALA A 352 -14.45 6.38 0.06
N ILE A 353 -13.84 7.37 -0.62
CA ILE A 353 -14.21 8.79 -0.50
C ILE A 353 -15.65 8.98 -0.96
N ALA A 354 -16.04 8.44 -2.12
CA ALA A 354 -17.42 8.57 -2.62
C ALA A 354 -18.46 7.94 -1.67
N LYS A 355 -18.12 6.84 -1.00
CA LYS A 355 -18.97 6.27 0.05
C LYS A 355 -19.07 7.18 1.28
N ALA A 356 -17.95 7.70 1.76
CA ALA A 356 -17.93 8.60 2.91
C ALA A 356 -18.67 9.91 2.60
N ASP A 357 -18.51 10.48 1.41
CA ASP A 357 -19.23 11.67 0.96
C ASP A 357 -20.74 11.40 0.93
N LYS A 358 -21.16 10.23 0.45
CA LYS A 358 -22.57 9.84 0.44
C LYS A 358 -23.13 9.66 1.86
N GLU A 359 -22.37 9.03 2.76
CA GLU A 359 -22.75 8.91 4.18
C GLU A 359 -22.88 10.29 4.85
N ILE A 360 -21.98 11.24 4.54
CA ILE A 360 -22.07 12.62 5.01
C ILE A 360 -23.32 13.31 4.43
N GLU A 361 -23.60 13.12 3.15
CA GLU A 361 -24.76 13.70 2.46
C GLU A 361 -26.07 13.18 3.06
N ASP A 362 -26.14 11.87 3.40
CA ASP A 362 -27.28 11.22 4.05
C ASP A 362 -27.45 11.66 5.52
N LEU A 363 -26.35 11.92 6.26
CA LEU A 363 -26.37 12.40 7.65
C LEU A 363 -26.70 13.89 7.79
N THR A 364 -26.38 14.70 6.78
CA THR A 364 -26.63 16.14 6.76
C THR A 364 -28.10 16.52 7.06
N PRO A 365 -29.13 15.90 6.44
CA PRO A 365 -30.53 16.21 6.76
C PRO A 365 -30.94 15.78 8.17
N GLU A 366 -30.35 14.71 8.74
CA GLU A 366 -30.61 14.35 10.14
C GLU A 366 -30.03 15.38 11.10
N LEU A 367 -28.80 15.84 10.83
CA LEU A 367 -28.14 16.88 11.61
C LEU A 367 -28.91 18.20 11.55
N LEU A 368 -29.36 18.62 10.35
CA LEU A 368 -30.22 19.79 10.18
C LEU A 368 -31.56 19.66 10.94
N LYS A 369 -32.18 18.47 10.95
CA LYS A 369 -33.40 18.22 11.74
C LYS A 369 -33.14 18.35 13.24
N VAL A 370 -32.04 17.81 13.74
CA VAL A 370 -31.67 17.91 15.17
C VAL A 370 -31.34 19.35 15.54
N GLN A 371 -30.62 20.06 14.67
CA GLN A 371 -30.24 21.46 14.90
C GLN A 371 -31.46 22.39 14.87
N ALA A 372 -32.40 22.20 13.95
CA ALA A 372 -33.67 22.92 13.95
C ALA A 372 -34.49 22.66 15.22
N LYS A 373 -34.51 21.42 15.74
CA LYS A 373 -35.14 21.10 17.03
C LYS A 373 -34.44 21.78 18.20
N TYR A 374 -33.11 21.82 18.19
CA TYR A 374 -32.32 22.51 19.21
C TYR A 374 -32.60 24.01 19.21
N ASP A 375 -32.57 24.64 18.03
CA ASP A 375 -32.80 26.08 17.88
C ASP A 375 -34.21 26.48 18.31
N ASP A 376 -35.22 25.68 17.95
CA ASP A 376 -36.60 25.88 18.39
C ASP A 376 -36.77 25.72 19.90
N ILE A 377 -36.13 24.71 20.52
CA ILE A 377 -36.13 24.57 21.99
C ILE A 377 -35.42 25.75 22.66
N SER A 378 -34.27 26.18 22.12
CA SER A 378 -33.49 27.31 22.64
C SER A 378 -34.28 28.61 22.57
N GLN A 379 -34.91 28.91 21.43
CA GLN A 379 -35.76 30.10 21.26
C GLN A 379 -36.95 30.09 22.21
N ARG A 380 -37.61 28.94 22.41
CA ARG A 380 -38.70 28.83 23.38
C ARG A 380 -38.21 29.02 24.82
N ALA A 381 -37.01 28.55 25.15
CA ALA A 381 -36.41 28.75 26.47
C ALA A 381 -36.05 30.21 26.71
N GLU A 382 -35.39 30.88 25.75
CA GLU A 382 -35.06 32.31 25.81
C GLU A 382 -36.31 33.19 25.90
N ALA A 383 -37.37 32.85 25.14
CA ALA A 383 -38.65 33.57 25.22
C ALA A 383 -39.27 33.45 26.62
N ARG A 384 -39.31 32.25 27.20
CA ARG A 384 -39.82 32.04 28.57
C ARG A 384 -38.96 32.74 29.62
N GLU A 385 -37.64 32.73 29.45
CA GLU A 385 -36.73 33.44 30.36
C GLU A 385 -36.99 34.94 30.32
N LYS A 386 -37.17 35.50 29.12
CA LYS A 386 -37.50 36.92 28.94
C LYS A 386 -38.86 37.27 29.54
N ASP A 387 -39.87 36.43 29.34
CA ASP A 387 -41.21 36.63 29.94
C ASP A 387 -41.11 36.60 31.47
N MET A 388 -40.39 35.64 32.05
CA MET A 388 -40.15 35.59 33.50
C MET A 388 -39.34 36.77 34.02
N GLN A 389 -38.34 37.25 33.29
CA GLN A 389 -37.60 38.47 33.66
C GLN A 389 -38.50 39.72 33.62
N GLN A 390 -39.43 39.80 32.67
CA GLN A 390 -40.43 40.88 32.62
C GLN A 390 -41.40 40.80 33.80
N GLU A 391 -41.90 39.61 34.14
CA GLU A 391 -42.73 39.41 35.33
C GLU A 391 -41.99 39.80 36.62
N ILE A 392 -40.72 39.40 36.76
CA ILE A 392 -39.87 39.78 37.90
C ILE A 392 -39.71 41.30 37.96
N SER A 393 -39.42 41.96 36.82
CA SER A 393 -39.26 43.42 36.77
C SER A 393 -40.56 44.14 37.15
N ASN A 394 -41.71 43.68 36.64
CA ASN A 394 -43.02 44.22 37.01
C ASN A 394 -43.31 44.04 38.50
N LEU A 395 -42.96 42.88 39.08
CA LEU A 395 -43.09 42.65 40.52
C LEU A 395 -42.20 43.59 41.33
N TYR A 396 -40.96 43.81 40.90
CA TYR A 396 -40.06 44.78 41.54
C TYR A 396 -40.59 46.21 41.46
N GLU A 397 -41.12 46.64 40.30
CA GLU A 397 -41.76 47.96 40.17
C GLU A 397 -42.98 48.11 41.07
N ASN A 398 -43.85 47.09 41.14
CA ASN A 398 -45.02 47.09 42.02
C ASN A 398 -44.62 47.13 43.50
N VAL A 399 -43.60 46.38 43.90
CA VAL A 399 -43.06 46.41 45.27
C VAL A 399 -42.48 47.79 45.58
N HIS A 400 -41.70 48.38 44.66
CA HIS A 400 -41.14 49.70 44.85
C HIS A 400 -42.23 50.80 44.94
N GLN A 401 -43.29 50.71 44.13
CA GLN A 401 -44.44 51.62 44.25
C GLN A 401 -45.15 51.47 45.59
N LEU A 402 -45.29 50.23 46.10
CA LEU A 402 -45.86 49.99 47.42
C LEU A 402 -44.97 50.55 48.53
N GLU A 403 -43.65 50.40 48.43
CA GLU A 403 -42.70 50.99 49.36
C GLU A 403 -42.77 52.52 49.37
N LEU A 404 -42.76 53.16 48.19
CA LEU A 404 -42.91 54.62 48.07
C LEU A 404 -44.25 55.11 48.63
N ALA A 405 -45.36 54.42 48.32
CA ALA A 405 -46.66 54.77 48.88
C ALA A 405 -46.69 54.60 50.41
N ASN A 406 -46.01 53.57 50.93
CA ASN A 406 -45.91 53.35 52.36
C ASN A 406 -45.03 54.42 53.03
N GLU A 407 -43.91 54.83 52.41
CA GLU A 407 -43.10 55.97 52.85
C GLU A 407 -43.89 57.28 52.84
N GLU A 408 -44.72 57.53 51.82
CA GLU A 408 -45.59 58.71 51.76
C GLU A 408 -46.65 58.71 52.87
N ILE A 409 -47.25 57.54 53.15
CA ILE A 409 -48.21 57.35 54.24
C ILE A 409 -47.54 57.56 55.60
N ASP A 410 -46.36 56.97 55.81
CA ASP A 410 -45.59 57.13 57.03
C ASP A 410 -45.16 58.59 57.22
N ALA A 411 -44.68 59.26 56.17
CA ALA A 411 -44.35 60.67 56.20
C ALA A 411 -45.58 61.58 56.43
N TYR A 412 -46.77 61.21 55.95
CA TYR A 412 -48.02 61.92 56.26
C TYR A 412 -48.40 61.77 57.74
N ASN A 413 -48.24 60.57 58.29
CA ASN A 413 -48.53 60.29 59.70
C ASN A 413 -47.52 61.00 60.63
N GLU A 414 -46.22 60.95 60.34
CA GLU A 414 -45.17 61.60 61.13
C GLU A 414 -45.28 63.14 61.11
N ARG A 415 -45.72 63.73 60.00
CA ARG A 415 -45.97 65.19 59.89
C ARG A 415 -47.23 65.65 60.62
N GLY A 416 -47.96 64.74 61.27
CA GLY A 416 -49.20 65.06 61.97
C GLY A 416 -50.33 65.45 61.02
N GLY A 417 -50.38 64.83 59.83
CA GLY A 417 -51.38 65.06 58.79
C GLY A 417 -52.84 65.12 59.28
N PRO A 418 -53.30 64.23 60.20
CA PRO A 418 -54.65 64.30 60.76
C PRO A 418 -54.93 65.62 61.50
N HIS A 419 -53.93 66.16 62.22
CA HIS A 419 -54.08 67.44 62.92
C HIS A 419 -54.05 68.64 61.97
N GLN A 420 -53.29 68.58 60.87
CA GLN A 420 -53.29 69.62 59.84
C GLN A 420 -54.60 69.64 59.05
N LEU A 421 -55.16 68.47 58.71
CA LEU A 421 -56.45 68.35 58.03
C LEU A 421 -57.59 68.92 58.90
N GLU A 422 -57.56 68.67 60.20
CA GLU A 422 -58.54 69.23 61.16
C GLU A 422 -58.44 70.76 61.26
N ARG A 423 -57.21 71.31 61.19
CA ARG A 423 -56.98 72.77 61.16
C ARG A 423 -57.49 73.39 59.86
N SER A 424 -57.16 72.80 58.71
CA SER A 424 -57.62 73.29 57.41
C SER A 424 -59.14 73.18 57.26
N LYS A 425 -59.80 72.18 57.85
CA LYS A 425 -61.28 72.12 57.92
C LYS A 425 -61.87 73.30 58.70
N ARG A 426 -61.25 73.72 59.81
CA ARG A 426 -61.71 74.90 60.57
C ARG A 426 -61.50 76.20 59.80
N GLU A 427 -60.39 76.34 59.08
CA GLU A 427 -60.11 77.49 58.22
C GLU A 427 -61.07 77.54 57.01
N LEU A 428 -61.39 76.40 56.39
CA LEU A 428 -62.41 76.30 55.33
C LEU A 428 -63.78 76.75 55.84
N GLN A 429 -64.15 76.35 57.04
CA GLN A 429 -65.42 76.74 57.66
C GLN A 429 -65.47 78.25 57.98
N SER A 430 -64.33 78.91 58.24
CA SER A 430 -64.29 80.37 58.38
C SER A 430 -64.41 81.07 57.03
N ILE A 431 -63.75 80.54 56.00
CA ILE A 431 -63.81 81.09 54.63
C ILE A 431 -65.22 80.91 54.03
N GLU A 432 -65.90 79.79 54.25
CA GLU A 432 -67.31 79.62 53.83
C GLU A 432 -68.23 80.65 54.48
N ASN A 433 -68.00 81.01 55.74
CA ASN A 433 -68.74 82.09 56.40
C ASN A 433 -68.39 83.47 55.82
N GLU A 434 -67.15 83.71 55.39
CA GLU A 434 -66.75 84.95 54.70
C GLU A 434 -67.37 85.06 53.30
N ILE A 435 -67.41 83.95 52.54
CA ILE A 435 -68.06 83.90 51.23
C ILE A 435 -69.55 84.22 51.37
N SER A 436 -70.23 83.64 52.36
CA SER A 436 -71.65 83.97 52.63
C SER A 436 -71.87 85.45 52.92
N ASN A 437 -70.92 86.14 53.58
CA ASN A 437 -71.03 87.57 53.83
C ASN A 437 -70.78 88.40 52.55
N LEU A 438 -69.80 88.00 51.72
CA LEU A 438 -69.50 88.67 50.45
C LEU A 438 -70.63 88.52 49.42
N GLU A 439 -71.37 87.41 49.41
CA GLU A 439 -72.54 87.23 48.55
C GLU A 439 -73.67 88.22 48.89
N VAL A 440 -73.84 88.56 50.17
CA VAL A 440 -74.80 89.59 50.63
C VAL A 440 -74.36 90.98 50.17
N GLU A 441 -73.06 91.28 50.18
CA GLU A 441 -72.52 92.55 49.66
C GLU A 441 -72.64 92.66 48.13
N GLN A 442 -72.40 91.57 47.39
CA GLN A 442 -72.54 91.52 45.93
C GLN A 442 -73.99 91.80 45.49
N ALA A 443 -74.99 91.29 46.21
CA ALA A 443 -76.39 91.57 45.95
C ALA A 443 -76.76 93.06 46.11
N ASN A 444 -76.08 93.78 47.01
CA ASN A 444 -76.28 95.21 47.21
C ASN A 444 -75.61 96.05 46.11
N ILE A 445 -74.39 95.70 45.69
CA ILE A 445 -73.66 96.40 44.60
C ILE A 445 -74.38 96.22 43.26
N THR A 446 -74.99 95.07 43.01
CA THR A 446 -75.73 94.80 41.77
C THR A 446 -76.99 95.68 41.63
N LYS A 447 -77.59 96.12 42.75
CA LYS A 447 -78.70 97.10 42.74
C LYS A 447 -78.22 98.52 42.39
N GLU A 448 -77.01 98.89 42.80
CA GLU A 448 -76.39 100.18 42.45
C GLU A 448 -76.00 100.25 40.95
N ILE A 449 -75.47 99.15 40.39
CA ILE A 449 -75.08 99.07 38.97
C ILE A 449 -76.27 99.26 38.02
N ASN A 450 -77.43 98.66 38.33
CA ASN A 450 -78.63 98.81 37.51
C ASN A 450 -79.19 100.25 37.52
N LYS A 451 -78.84 101.06 38.54
CA LYS A 451 -79.21 102.47 38.63
C LYS A 451 -78.33 103.36 37.74
N ILE A 452 -77.05 103.01 37.61
CA ILE A 452 -76.04 103.75 36.80
C ILE A 452 -76.12 103.36 35.31
N SER A 453 -76.46 102.11 34.99
CA SER A 453 -76.61 101.65 33.60
C SER A 453 -77.77 102.31 32.84
N ALA A 454 -78.74 102.92 33.53
CA ALA A 454 -79.82 103.69 32.89
C ALA A 454 -79.37 105.09 32.43
N GLN A 455 -78.23 105.59 32.92
CA GLN A 455 -77.71 106.94 32.60
C GLN A 455 -76.65 106.96 31.48
N LEU A 456 -76.11 105.80 31.06
CA LEU A 456 -74.97 105.74 30.14
C LEU A 456 -75.35 105.53 28.65
N LYS A 457 -76.65 105.47 28.32
CA LYS A 457 -77.13 105.06 26.98
C LYS A 457 -77.06 106.16 25.90
N ASP A 458 -76.44 107.31 26.20
CA ASP A 458 -76.45 108.51 25.32
C ASP A 458 -75.05 108.97 24.84
N SER A 459 -73.98 108.16 25.02
CA SER A 459 -72.61 108.57 24.65
C SER A 459 -71.79 107.56 23.82
N GLU A 460 -72.44 106.68 23.03
CA GLU A 460 -71.72 105.61 22.30
C GLU A 460 -71.57 105.84 20.78
N ASN A 461 -72.36 106.72 20.16
CA ASN A 461 -72.30 106.90 18.69
C ASN A 461 -71.15 107.79 18.19
N THR A 462 -70.50 108.58 19.05
CA THR A 462 -69.38 109.47 18.66
C THR A 462 -68.00 108.81 18.77
N LYS A 463 -67.88 107.64 19.42
CA LYS A 463 -66.59 106.96 19.66
C LYS A 463 -66.12 106.11 18.47
N ARG A 464 -67.03 105.74 17.56
CA ARG A 464 -66.75 104.81 16.45
C ARG A 464 -66.14 105.47 15.21
N GLN A 465 -66.25 106.79 15.04
CA GLN A 465 -65.70 107.50 13.86
C GLN A 465 -64.22 107.89 13.99
N TYR A 466 -63.65 107.91 15.22
CA TYR A 466 -62.24 108.27 15.44
C TYR A 466 -61.26 107.08 15.40
N ALA A 467 -61.75 105.83 15.52
CA ALA A 467 -60.90 104.63 15.52
C ALA A 467 -60.37 104.26 14.12
N ASP A 468 -61.16 104.49 13.07
CA ASP A 468 -60.83 104.01 11.71
C ASP A 468 -59.80 104.89 10.98
N ASN A 469 -59.55 106.13 11.42
CA ASN A 469 -58.56 107.02 10.80
C ASN A 469 -57.12 106.77 11.34
N LEU A 470 -56.99 106.17 12.53
CA LEU A 470 -55.70 105.93 13.18
C LEU A 470 -54.98 104.70 12.60
N THR A 471 -55.73 103.67 12.19
CA THR A 471 -55.21 102.42 11.61
C THR A 471 -54.63 102.61 10.21
N TYR A 472 -55.17 103.53 9.40
CA TYR A 472 -54.65 103.80 8.05
C TYR A 472 -53.23 104.41 8.06
N ARG A 473 -52.90 105.25 9.04
CA ARG A 473 -51.57 105.91 9.12
C ARG A 473 -50.47 105.05 9.70
N GLN A 474 -50.81 103.99 10.45
CA GLN A 474 -49.84 103.03 10.97
C GLN A 474 -49.40 102.02 9.89
N ALA A 475 -50.33 101.56 9.04
CA ALA A 475 -50.04 100.58 8.00
C ALA A 475 -49.12 101.11 6.87
N THR A 476 -49.18 102.41 6.55
CA THR A 476 -48.33 102.99 5.48
C THR A 476 -46.86 103.11 5.91
N ARG A 477 -46.56 103.35 7.20
CA ARG A 477 -45.17 103.46 7.69
C ARG A 477 -44.45 102.11 7.75
N SER A 478 -45.17 101.04 8.08
CA SER A 478 -44.61 99.69 8.12
C SER A 478 -44.28 99.12 6.73
N LEU A 479 -44.92 99.64 5.67
CA LEU A 479 -44.63 99.22 4.30
C LEU A 479 -43.29 99.78 3.81
N ASP A 480 -42.98 101.03 4.13
CA ASP A 480 -41.74 101.68 3.73
C ASP A 480 -40.51 101.03 4.39
N GLU A 481 -40.60 100.66 5.68
CA GLU A 481 -39.52 99.96 6.42
C GLU A 481 -39.19 98.58 5.81
N VAL A 482 -40.22 97.81 5.44
CA VAL A 482 -40.02 96.47 4.85
C VAL A 482 -39.45 96.55 3.42
N THR A 483 -39.72 97.63 2.69
CA THR A 483 -39.21 97.79 1.33
C THR A 483 -37.70 98.09 1.32
N GLU A 484 -37.20 98.80 2.34
CA GLU A 484 -35.78 99.11 2.54
C GLU A 484 -34.98 97.89 3.04
N GLU A 485 -35.57 97.02 3.86
CA GLU A 485 -34.97 95.73 4.28
C GLU A 485 -34.80 94.75 3.11
N ILE A 486 -35.73 94.74 2.14
CA ILE A 486 -35.67 93.85 0.98
C ILE A 486 -34.51 94.22 0.04
N GLU A 487 -34.23 95.51 -0.17
CA GLU A 487 -33.09 95.95 -0.98
C GLU A 487 -31.72 95.63 -0.31
N GLN A 488 -31.62 95.70 1.02
CA GLN A 488 -30.41 95.32 1.74
C GLN A 488 -30.14 93.81 1.72
N LEU A 489 -31.19 92.99 1.87
CA LEU A 489 -31.07 91.52 1.87
C LEU A 489 -30.82 90.94 0.46
N ALA A 490 -31.25 91.62 -0.61
CA ALA A 490 -30.97 91.20 -1.98
C ALA A 490 -29.48 91.37 -2.39
N ALA A 491 -28.76 92.30 -1.77
CA ALA A 491 -27.34 92.55 -2.06
C ALA A 491 -26.37 91.57 -1.35
N GLN A 492 -26.79 90.88 -0.29
CA GLN A 492 -25.90 90.04 0.53
C GLN A 492 -25.99 88.53 0.25
N ASN A 493 -26.99 88.04 -0.51
CA ASN A 493 -27.34 86.61 -0.48
C ASN A 493 -26.95 85.75 -1.70
N ALA A 494 -26.06 86.22 -2.60
CA ALA A 494 -25.71 85.46 -3.82
C ALA A 494 -24.24 85.01 -3.95
N GLU A 495 -23.27 85.65 -3.29
CA GLU A 495 -21.83 85.34 -3.48
C GLU A 495 -21.18 84.56 -2.32
N VAL A 496 -21.64 84.72 -1.08
CA VAL A 496 -20.96 84.14 0.10
C VAL A 496 -21.26 82.64 0.29
N ASP A 497 -22.48 82.18 -0.01
CA ASP A 497 -22.84 80.77 0.16
C ASP A 497 -22.26 79.85 -0.92
N ARG A 498 -22.07 80.35 -2.14
CA ARG A 498 -21.51 79.56 -3.25
C ARG A 498 -20.03 79.22 -3.02
N SER A 499 -19.24 80.13 -2.45
CA SER A 499 -17.82 79.86 -2.15
C SER A 499 -17.69 78.88 -0.99
N ARG A 500 -18.49 79.05 0.07
CA ARG A 500 -18.51 78.17 1.25
C ARG A 500 -18.89 76.73 0.88
N PHE A 501 -19.96 76.52 0.11
CA PHE A 501 -20.36 75.16 -0.30
C PHE A 501 -19.35 74.51 -1.27
N LYS A 502 -18.66 75.31 -2.09
CA LYS A 502 -17.61 74.80 -2.98
C LYS A 502 -16.37 74.36 -2.20
N GLU A 503 -15.92 75.15 -1.22
CA GLU A 503 -14.80 74.76 -0.34
C GLU A 503 -15.15 73.52 0.52
N GLU A 504 -16.37 73.43 1.04
CA GLU A 504 -16.79 72.24 1.80
C GLU A 504 -16.91 71.00 0.91
N SER A 505 -17.43 71.13 -0.32
CA SER A 505 -17.47 70.05 -1.30
C SER A 505 -16.05 69.60 -1.69
N GLU A 506 -15.12 70.53 -1.91
CA GLU A 506 -13.72 70.21 -2.22
C GLU A 506 -12.99 69.59 -1.03
N ARG A 507 -13.30 70.01 0.21
CA ARG A 507 -12.77 69.41 1.44
C ARG A 507 -13.27 67.97 1.60
N ARG A 508 -14.58 67.74 1.44
CA ARG A 508 -15.18 66.40 1.53
C ARG A 508 -14.75 65.49 0.39
N ALA A 509 -14.59 66.01 -0.82
CA ALA A 509 -14.05 65.25 -1.95
C ALA A 509 -12.59 64.84 -1.73
N ARG A 510 -11.76 65.74 -1.16
CA ARG A 510 -10.37 65.41 -0.76
C ARG A 510 -10.33 64.35 0.33
N GLU A 511 -11.19 64.46 1.34
CA GLU A 511 -11.30 63.48 2.43
C GLU A 511 -11.76 62.11 1.91
N HIS A 512 -12.78 62.08 1.05
CA HIS A 512 -13.26 60.87 0.38
C HIS A 512 -12.17 60.22 -0.47
N ASN A 513 -11.45 60.99 -1.30
CA ASN A 513 -10.37 60.45 -2.12
C ASN A 513 -9.19 59.96 -1.28
N ALA A 514 -8.87 60.63 -0.17
CA ALA A 514 -7.84 60.17 0.75
C ALA A 514 -8.24 58.86 1.46
N LEU A 515 -9.49 58.72 1.87
CA LEU A 515 -10.03 57.49 2.46
C LEU A 515 -10.11 56.36 1.42
N ALA A 516 -10.55 56.64 0.20
CA ALA A 516 -10.58 55.68 -0.91
C ALA A 516 -9.16 55.21 -1.29
N ALA A 517 -8.16 56.09 -1.30
CA ALA A 517 -6.77 55.72 -1.52
C ALA A 517 -6.22 54.82 -0.39
N LYS A 518 -6.55 55.12 0.87
CA LYS A 518 -6.20 54.25 2.01
C LYS A 518 -6.89 52.89 1.93
N GLN A 519 -8.16 52.86 1.53
CA GLN A 519 -8.92 51.63 1.33
C GLN A 519 -8.29 50.79 0.21
N ALA A 520 -7.97 51.38 -0.94
CA ALA A 520 -7.33 50.70 -2.06
C ALA A 520 -5.93 50.17 -1.68
N SER A 521 -5.13 50.95 -0.94
CA SER A 521 -3.84 50.51 -0.41
C SER A 521 -3.98 49.31 0.52
N LYS A 522 -4.94 49.35 1.45
CA LYS A 522 -5.20 48.23 2.38
C LYS A 522 -5.75 46.99 1.68
N MET A 523 -6.61 47.17 0.68
CA MET A 523 -7.10 46.09 -0.18
C MET A 523 -5.96 45.43 -0.97
N GLY A 524 -5.01 46.24 -1.47
CA GLY A 524 -3.80 45.74 -2.15
C GLY A 524 -2.87 44.96 -1.20
N GLU A 525 -2.65 45.47 0.01
CA GLU A 525 -1.91 44.74 1.06
C GLU A 525 -2.59 43.42 1.43
N MET A 526 -3.92 43.42 1.59
CA MET A 526 -4.69 42.22 1.90
C MET A 526 -4.57 41.18 0.78
N LYS A 527 -4.76 41.58 -0.47
CA LYS A 527 -4.58 40.69 -1.63
C LYS A 527 -3.16 40.13 -1.72
N SER A 528 -2.15 40.98 -1.49
CA SER A 528 -0.74 40.53 -1.45
C SER A 528 -0.49 39.51 -0.33
N LYS A 529 -1.12 39.70 0.84
CA LYS A 529 -1.04 38.74 1.95
C LYS A 529 -1.79 37.45 1.67
N ASP A 530 -2.95 37.52 1.03
CA ASP A 530 -3.71 36.34 0.59
C ASP A 530 -2.95 35.54 -0.46
N ASP A 531 -2.32 36.21 -1.43
CA ASP A 531 -1.46 35.57 -2.43
C ASP A 531 -0.23 34.91 -1.78
N GLN A 532 0.42 35.59 -0.82
CA GLN A 532 1.52 35.02 -0.03
C GLN A 532 1.07 33.81 0.80
N LEU A 533 -0.12 33.88 1.41
CA LEU A 533 -0.68 32.79 2.19
C LEU A 533 -1.00 31.59 1.30
N MET A 534 -1.57 31.81 0.11
CA MET A 534 -1.81 30.75 -0.87
C MET A 534 -0.51 30.07 -1.32
N GLN A 535 0.55 30.84 -1.58
CA GLN A 535 1.87 30.26 -1.89
C GLN A 535 2.41 29.45 -0.72
N LEU A 536 2.39 29.97 0.51
CA LEU A 536 2.86 29.25 1.69
C LEU A 536 2.05 27.98 1.98
N LEU A 537 0.74 28.00 1.75
CA LEU A 537 -0.11 26.82 1.89
C LEU A 537 0.17 25.78 0.78
N ALA A 538 0.47 26.23 -0.44
CA ALA A 538 0.89 25.35 -1.52
C ALA A 538 2.23 24.70 -1.18
N ASP A 539 3.23 25.48 -0.77
CA ASP A 539 4.55 24.98 -0.35
C ASP A 539 4.41 24.03 0.84
N TRP A 540 3.56 24.36 1.83
CA TRP A 540 3.29 23.48 2.96
C TRP A 540 2.70 22.15 2.54
N ASN A 541 1.68 22.15 1.68
CA ASN A 541 1.06 20.92 1.20
C ASN A 541 1.99 20.07 0.33
N THR A 542 2.91 20.70 -0.41
CA THR A 542 3.79 19.99 -1.35
C THR A 542 5.02 19.42 -0.64
N ASP A 543 5.71 20.27 0.13
CA ASP A 543 7.05 19.98 0.62
C ASP A 543 7.11 19.71 2.12
N TYR A 544 6.33 20.43 2.93
CA TYR A 544 6.50 20.42 4.39
C TYR A 544 5.56 19.48 5.14
N LYS A 545 4.34 19.23 4.63
CA LYS A 545 3.30 18.42 5.29
C LYS A 545 3.81 17.05 5.71
N ASP A 546 4.59 16.41 4.83
CA ASP A 546 5.15 15.08 5.05
C ASP A 546 6.66 15.08 5.30
N ALA A 547 7.30 16.25 5.44
CA ALA A 547 8.76 16.37 5.51
C ALA A 547 9.36 15.54 6.65
N ALA A 548 8.74 15.56 7.83
CA ALA A 548 9.21 14.77 8.98
C ALA A 548 9.10 13.26 8.75
N SER A 549 8.00 12.81 8.11
CA SER A 549 7.79 11.40 7.78
C SER A 549 8.77 10.93 6.71
N LYS A 550 8.93 11.70 5.62
CA LYS A 550 9.90 11.44 4.54
C LYS A 550 11.34 11.46 5.06
N TYR A 551 11.69 12.39 5.95
CA TYR A 551 13.01 12.41 6.60
C TYR A 551 13.23 11.16 7.44
N LYS A 552 12.25 10.76 8.27
CA LYS A 552 12.34 9.55 9.08
C LYS A 552 12.52 8.30 8.21
N GLU A 553 11.74 8.18 7.13
CA GLU A 553 11.86 7.07 6.18
C GLU A 553 13.24 7.04 5.51
N ALA A 554 13.70 8.19 5.00
CA ALA A 554 15.02 8.31 4.39
C ALA A 554 16.15 8.02 5.38
N HIS A 555 16.03 8.50 6.62
CA HIS A 555 17.00 8.25 7.68
C HIS A 555 17.07 6.76 8.05
N ILE A 556 15.93 6.09 8.21
CA ILE A 556 15.87 4.65 8.45
C ILE A 556 16.51 3.90 7.29
N LYS A 557 16.21 4.26 6.03
CA LYS A 557 16.85 3.64 4.85
C LYS A 557 18.36 3.82 4.85
N VAL A 558 18.85 5.03 5.16
CA VAL A 558 20.29 5.31 5.22
C VAL A 558 20.97 4.49 6.31
N GLU A 559 20.44 4.48 7.53
CA GLU A 559 21.05 3.74 8.64
C GLU A 559 20.97 2.22 8.42
N THR A 560 19.87 1.71 7.88
CA THR A 560 19.74 0.29 7.52
C THR A 560 20.71 -0.10 6.40
N THR A 561 20.89 0.77 5.39
CA THR A 561 21.83 0.51 4.29
C THR A 561 23.28 0.57 4.77
N LYS A 562 23.62 1.51 5.66
CA LYS A 562 24.96 1.55 6.29
C LYS A 562 25.22 0.28 7.09
N ALA A 563 24.27 -0.15 7.92
CA ALA A 563 24.39 -1.40 8.68
C ALA A 563 24.59 -2.61 7.75
N ALA A 564 23.83 -2.70 6.65
CA ALA A 564 24.00 -3.77 5.66
C ALA A 564 25.38 -3.73 4.98
N VAL A 565 25.89 -2.55 4.64
CA VAL A 565 27.25 -2.38 4.07
C VAL A 565 28.32 -2.81 5.06
N ASP A 566 28.19 -2.41 6.34
CA ASP A 566 29.12 -2.79 7.40
C ASP A 566 29.10 -4.30 7.64
N ASP A 567 27.92 -4.94 7.62
CA ASP A 567 27.80 -6.39 7.76
C ASP A 567 28.40 -7.13 6.56
N LEU A 568 28.15 -6.67 5.33
CA LEU A 568 28.81 -7.23 4.14
C LEU A 568 30.33 -7.08 4.20
N ALA A 569 30.83 -5.94 4.67
CA ALA A 569 32.26 -5.73 4.87
C ALA A 569 32.84 -6.66 5.96
N ARG A 570 32.10 -6.88 7.05
CA ARG A 570 32.47 -7.83 8.11
C ARG A 570 32.50 -9.27 7.59
N TYR A 571 31.48 -9.70 6.83
CA TYR A 571 31.46 -11.03 6.21
C TYR A 571 32.59 -11.22 5.21
N GLY A 572 32.84 -10.23 4.35
CA GLY A 572 33.97 -10.24 3.42
C GLY A 572 35.31 -10.34 4.15
N GLY A 573 35.49 -9.56 5.22
CA GLY A 573 36.69 -9.61 6.04
C GLY A 573 36.85 -10.92 6.83
N ALA A 574 35.76 -11.51 7.31
CA ALA A 574 35.78 -12.80 8.02
C ALA A 574 36.12 -13.96 7.07
N LEU A 575 35.54 -13.97 5.87
CA LEU A 575 35.85 -14.94 4.83
C LEU A 575 37.33 -14.86 4.42
N ASP A 576 37.84 -13.65 4.20
CA ASP A 576 39.25 -13.43 3.85
C ASP A 576 40.19 -13.93 4.95
N LYS A 577 39.89 -13.63 6.22
CA LYS A 577 40.65 -14.16 7.37
C LYS A 577 40.59 -15.68 7.46
N ALA A 578 39.43 -16.28 7.19
CA ALA A 578 39.26 -17.74 7.21
C ALA A 578 40.08 -18.41 6.09
N ILE A 579 40.08 -17.84 4.87
CA ILE A 579 40.90 -18.31 3.76
C ILE A 579 42.40 -18.18 4.09
N MET A 580 42.84 -17.05 4.65
CA MET A 580 44.24 -16.86 5.07
C MET A 580 44.65 -17.88 6.13
N LYS A 581 43.80 -18.10 7.14
CA LYS A 581 44.07 -19.06 8.20
C LYS A 581 44.14 -20.48 7.64
N TYR A 582 43.21 -20.84 6.75
CA TYR A 582 43.19 -22.15 6.12
C TYR A 582 44.43 -22.38 5.25
N HIS A 583 44.81 -21.40 4.42
CA HIS A 583 46.01 -21.45 3.60
C HIS A 583 47.28 -21.59 4.45
N GLY A 584 47.43 -20.77 5.49
CA GLY A 584 48.57 -20.85 6.41
C GLY A 584 48.68 -22.21 7.10
N LEU A 585 47.56 -22.70 7.67
CA LEU A 585 47.51 -24.02 8.29
C LEU A 585 47.89 -25.14 7.30
N LYS A 586 47.39 -25.08 6.06
CA LYS A 586 47.71 -26.08 5.04
C LYS A 586 49.17 -26.02 4.60
N MET A 587 49.76 -24.83 4.48
CA MET A 587 51.19 -24.69 4.18
C MET A 587 52.08 -25.21 5.31
N GLU A 588 51.70 -24.99 6.57
CA GLU A 588 52.39 -25.56 7.73
C GLU A 588 52.31 -27.10 7.73
N GLU A 589 51.13 -27.67 7.49
CA GLU A 589 50.91 -29.12 7.39
C GLU A 589 51.74 -29.75 6.25
N ILE A 590 51.72 -29.14 5.06
CA ILE A 590 52.51 -29.57 3.91
C ILE A 590 54.00 -29.55 4.25
N ASN A 591 54.50 -28.45 4.83
CA ASN A 591 55.92 -28.30 5.16
C ASN A 591 56.39 -29.27 6.26
N ALA A 592 55.52 -29.60 7.22
CA ALA A 592 55.81 -30.59 8.24
C ALA A 592 56.03 -31.98 7.60
N ILE A 593 55.12 -32.41 6.73
CA ILE A 593 55.21 -33.70 6.03
C ILE A 593 56.42 -33.73 5.10
N ILE A 594 56.63 -32.67 4.31
CA ILE A 594 57.79 -32.55 3.43
C ILE A 594 59.08 -32.69 4.24
N SER A 595 59.20 -32.00 5.38
CA SER A 595 60.40 -32.05 6.20
C SER A 595 60.66 -33.45 6.76
N GLU A 596 59.61 -34.13 7.21
CA GLU A 596 59.71 -35.50 7.71
C GLU A 596 60.14 -36.47 6.60
N LEU A 597 59.47 -36.42 5.45
CA LEU A 597 59.76 -37.29 4.31
C LEU A 597 61.16 -37.03 3.73
N TRP A 598 61.59 -35.77 3.66
CA TRP A 598 62.93 -35.41 3.20
C TRP A 598 64.01 -35.99 4.10
N GLN A 599 63.90 -35.81 5.41
CA GLN A 599 64.87 -36.32 6.38
C GLN A 599 64.95 -37.86 6.40
N LYS A 600 63.82 -38.54 6.14
CA LYS A 600 63.79 -40.00 6.03
C LYS A 600 64.40 -40.50 4.72
N THR A 601 64.16 -39.79 3.63
CA THR A 601 64.47 -40.30 2.29
C THR A 601 65.84 -39.85 1.78
N TYR A 602 66.23 -38.60 1.99
CA TYR A 602 67.48 -38.05 1.46
C TYR A 602 68.67 -38.42 2.35
N ARG A 603 69.70 -39.05 1.77
CA ARG A 603 70.90 -39.48 2.51
C ARG A 603 72.09 -38.53 2.40
N GLY A 604 71.96 -37.41 1.68
CA GLY A 604 73.01 -36.40 1.54
C GLY A 604 73.10 -35.44 2.73
N THR A 605 74.31 -34.97 3.04
CA THR A 605 74.59 -34.01 4.14
C THR A 605 74.54 -32.54 3.69
N ASP A 606 74.19 -32.30 2.44
CA ASP A 606 74.23 -31.00 1.80
C ASP A 606 72.91 -30.22 1.91
N VAL A 607 71.79 -30.88 2.24
CA VAL A 607 70.47 -30.27 2.46
C VAL A 607 69.76 -30.94 3.64
N ASP A 608 69.47 -30.19 4.71
CA ASP A 608 68.88 -30.71 5.94
C ASP A 608 67.36 -30.95 5.79
N THR A 609 66.67 -30.01 5.14
CA THR A 609 65.24 -30.10 4.83
C THR A 609 64.88 -29.20 3.67
N ILE A 610 63.70 -29.41 3.09
CA ILE A 610 63.12 -28.55 2.06
C ILE A 610 61.75 -28.04 2.53
N LEU A 611 61.37 -26.86 2.08
CA LEU A 611 60.11 -26.21 2.46
C LEU A 611 59.57 -25.35 1.31
N ILE A 612 58.25 -25.20 1.27
CA ILE A 612 57.54 -24.34 0.34
C ILE A 612 57.25 -23.03 1.07
N ARG A 613 57.80 -21.91 0.56
CA ARG A 613 57.44 -20.56 0.99
C ARG A 613 56.36 -20.01 0.09
N SER A 614 55.34 -19.41 0.70
CA SER A 614 54.29 -18.66 0.03
C SER A 614 54.45 -17.18 0.37
N ASP A 615 54.95 -16.40 -0.58
CA ASP A 615 55.06 -14.95 -0.46
C ASP A 615 53.79 -14.30 -1.04
N ASN A 616 53.21 -13.34 -0.31
CA ASN A 616 52.00 -12.64 -0.76
C ASN A 616 52.39 -11.32 -1.43
N GLU A 617 52.16 -11.19 -2.74
CA GLU A 617 52.59 -10.03 -3.51
C GLU A 617 51.62 -8.83 -3.43
N ASN A 618 50.33 -9.04 -3.12
CA ASN A 618 49.33 -7.97 -3.14
C ASN A 618 48.34 -8.03 -1.98
N ALA A 619 48.13 -6.90 -1.31
CA ALA A 619 47.21 -6.77 -0.18
C ALA A 619 45.74 -6.45 -0.54
N LYS A 620 45.40 -6.14 -1.81
CA LYS A 620 44.03 -5.73 -2.20
C LYS A 620 43.52 -6.39 -3.49
N GLY A 621 42.26 -6.84 -3.44
CA GLY A 621 41.40 -7.13 -4.60
C GLY A 621 41.55 -8.53 -5.21
N ASN A 622 42.77 -8.95 -5.53
CA ASN A 622 43.11 -10.30 -5.97
C ASN A 622 44.51 -10.64 -5.47
N ARG A 623 44.61 -11.46 -4.43
CA ARG A 623 45.90 -11.82 -3.82
C ARG A 623 46.61 -12.84 -4.71
N SER A 624 47.74 -12.43 -5.26
CA SER A 624 48.66 -13.32 -5.98
C SER A 624 49.63 -13.93 -4.98
N TYR A 625 49.64 -15.25 -4.88
CA TYR A 625 50.61 -15.99 -4.08
C TYR A 625 51.75 -16.46 -4.98
N ASN A 626 52.97 -16.10 -4.60
CA ASN A 626 54.18 -16.59 -5.25
C ASN A 626 54.75 -17.73 -4.40
N TYR A 627 54.88 -18.91 -5.00
CA TYR A 627 55.39 -20.10 -4.32
C TYR A 627 56.81 -20.40 -4.78
N ARG A 628 57.70 -20.59 -3.81
CA ARG A 628 59.08 -21.02 -4.05
C ARG A 628 59.45 -22.18 -3.15
N VAL A 629 60.23 -23.12 -3.70
CA VAL A 629 60.75 -24.25 -2.94
C VAL A 629 62.15 -23.86 -2.44
N CYS A 630 62.31 -23.79 -1.13
CA CYS A 630 63.58 -23.49 -0.48
C CYS A 630 64.17 -24.75 0.14
N MET A 631 65.48 -24.86 0.10
CA MET A 631 66.26 -25.82 0.88
C MET A 631 66.89 -25.12 2.07
N VAL A 632 67.01 -25.83 3.19
CA VAL A 632 67.63 -25.34 4.42
C VAL A 632 68.91 -26.12 4.64
N LYS A 633 70.00 -25.40 4.93
CA LYS A 633 71.28 -25.98 5.31
C LYS A 633 71.87 -25.19 6.48
N GLN A 634 72.09 -25.84 7.61
CA GLN A 634 72.63 -25.24 8.84
C GLN A 634 71.88 -23.96 9.26
N GLY A 635 70.55 -23.96 9.07
CA GLY A 635 69.69 -22.81 9.37
C GLY A 635 69.64 -21.72 8.30
N ALA A 636 70.38 -21.82 7.20
CA ALA A 636 70.30 -20.89 6.08
C ALA A 636 69.29 -21.38 5.03
N GLU A 637 68.32 -20.52 4.67
CA GLU A 637 67.33 -20.79 3.62
C GLU A 637 67.82 -20.33 2.24
N MET A 638 67.74 -21.22 1.24
CA MET A 638 68.13 -20.93 -0.14
C MET A 638 67.09 -21.45 -1.12
N ASP A 639 66.78 -20.68 -2.17
CA ASP A 639 65.91 -21.15 -3.25
C ASP A 639 66.55 -22.34 -3.98
N MET A 640 65.79 -23.43 -4.17
CA MET A 640 66.25 -24.61 -4.89
C MET A 640 66.32 -24.36 -6.40
N ARG A 641 65.55 -23.41 -6.95
CA ARG A 641 65.48 -23.17 -8.39
C ARG A 641 66.86 -22.77 -8.93
N GLY A 642 67.38 -23.59 -9.85
CA GLY A 642 68.70 -23.40 -10.46
C GLY A 642 69.89 -23.72 -9.55
N ARG A 643 69.66 -24.27 -8.34
CA ARG A 643 70.72 -24.55 -7.35
C ARG A 643 70.76 -26.01 -6.84
N CYS A 644 69.81 -26.84 -7.26
CA CYS A 644 69.75 -28.27 -6.92
C CYS A 644 70.21 -29.18 -8.06
N SER A 645 70.74 -30.36 -7.71
CA SER A 645 71.13 -31.43 -8.63
C SER A 645 69.92 -32.07 -9.32
N ALA A 646 70.17 -32.86 -10.38
CA ALA A 646 69.09 -33.58 -11.06
C ALA A 646 68.36 -34.57 -10.14
N GLY A 647 69.11 -35.34 -9.34
CA GLY A 647 68.52 -36.27 -8.36
C GLY A 647 67.74 -35.56 -7.25
N GLN A 648 68.25 -34.45 -6.72
CA GLN A 648 67.53 -33.63 -5.72
C GLN A 648 66.21 -33.08 -6.26
N LYS A 649 66.16 -32.67 -7.54
CA LYS A 649 64.92 -32.19 -8.17
C LYS A 649 63.88 -33.30 -8.25
N VAL A 650 64.28 -34.49 -8.67
CA VAL A 650 63.39 -35.64 -8.79
C VAL A 650 62.85 -36.02 -7.42
N LEU A 651 63.74 -36.17 -6.43
CA LEU A 651 63.36 -36.54 -5.08
C LEU A 651 62.44 -35.49 -4.41
N ALA A 652 62.79 -34.21 -4.51
CA ALA A 652 61.97 -33.12 -3.96
C ALA A 652 60.58 -33.10 -4.60
N SER A 653 60.49 -33.32 -5.92
CA SER A 653 59.21 -33.36 -6.64
C SER A 653 58.33 -34.53 -6.19
N ILE A 654 58.91 -35.70 -5.94
CA ILE A 654 58.19 -36.88 -5.44
C ILE A 654 57.67 -36.62 -4.02
N ILE A 655 58.53 -36.11 -3.13
CA ILE A 655 58.17 -35.80 -1.74
C ILE A 655 57.07 -34.74 -1.66
N ILE A 656 57.19 -33.66 -2.44
CA ILE A 656 56.15 -32.61 -2.50
C ILE A 656 54.83 -33.20 -3.00
N ARG A 657 54.84 -34.07 -4.01
CA ARG A 657 53.62 -34.74 -4.51
C ARG A 657 52.98 -35.64 -3.46
N LEU A 658 53.78 -36.39 -2.71
CA LEU A 658 53.31 -37.23 -1.60
C LEU A 658 52.67 -36.37 -0.50
N ALA A 659 53.32 -35.28 -0.10
CA ALA A 659 52.80 -34.36 0.91
C ALA A 659 51.51 -33.66 0.48
N LEU A 660 51.41 -33.25 -0.79
CA LEU A 660 50.18 -32.66 -1.32
C LEU A 660 49.04 -33.68 -1.38
N ALA A 661 49.32 -34.92 -1.80
CA ALA A 661 48.34 -36.00 -1.80
C ALA A 661 47.86 -36.34 -0.38
N GLU A 662 48.73 -36.23 0.62
CA GLU A 662 48.37 -36.41 2.03
C GLU A 662 47.49 -35.26 2.55
N CYS A 663 47.89 -34.00 2.35
CA CYS A 663 47.18 -32.85 2.89
C CYS A 663 45.81 -32.58 2.23
N PHE A 664 45.68 -32.87 0.93
CA PHE A 664 44.48 -32.56 0.14
C PHE A 664 43.69 -33.80 -0.30
N GLY A 665 44.32 -34.98 -0.34
CA GLY A 665 43.75 -36.22 -0.85
C GLY A 665 43.15 -37.13 0.22
N VAL A 666 42.72 -36.61 1.37
CA VAL A 666 42.16 -37.40 2.50
C VAL A 666 41.05 -38.37 2.07
N ASN A 667 40.24 -37.99 1.07
CA ASN A 667 39.16 -38.82 0.52
C ASN A 667 39.50 -39.51 -0.82
N CYS A 668 40.69 -39.29 -1.37
CA CYS A 668 41.14 -39.85 -2.64
C CYS A 668 42.64 -40.17 -2.53
N GLY A 669 42.97 -41.32 -1.96
CA GLY A 669 44.35 -41.74 -1.71
C GLY A 669 45.04 -42.35 -2.94
N LEU A 670 44.73 -41.89 -4.16
CA LEU A 670 45.36 -42.39 -5.39
C LEU A 670 46.61 -41.58 -5.74
N ILE A 671 47.76 -42.24 -5.84
CA ILE A 671 48.99 -41.64 -6.35
C ILE A 671 49.69 -42.56 -7.36
N ALA A 672 50.12 -41.99 -8.48
CA ALA A 672 50.88 -42.69 -9.51
C ALA A 672 52.30 -42.09 -9.64
N LEU A 673 53.31 -42.94 -9.46
CA LEU A 673 54.72 -42.62 -9.60
C LEU A 673 55.27 -43.35 -10.83
N ASP A 674 55.57 -42.58 -11.87
CA ASP A 674 56.16 -43.09 -13.11
C ASP A 674 57.67 -42.87 -13.10
N GLU A 675 58.43 -43.96 -13.12
CA GLU A 675 59.89 -44.03 -13.04
C GLU A 675 60.50 -43.17 -11.90
N PRO A 676 60.14 -43.43 -10.63
CA PRO A 676 60.55 -42.62 -9.49
C PRO A 676 62.07 -42.64 -9.21
N THR A 677 62.81 -43.57 -9.80
CA THR A 677 64.26 -43.74 -9.61
C THR A 677 65.12 -42.96 -10.61
N THR A 678 64.49 -42.20 -11.52
CA THR A 678 65.19 -41.44 -12.57
C THR A 678 66.24 -40.49 -11.97
N ASN A 679 67.50 -40.62 -12.39
CA ASN A 679 68.63 -39.79 -11.93
C ASN A 679 68.92 -39.83 -10.40
N LEU A 680 68.48 -40.87 -9.70
CA LEU A 680 68.86 -41.13 -8.31
C LEU A 680 70.07 -42.08 -8.23
N ASP A 681 70.88 -41.92 -7.19
CA ASP A 681 71.96 -42.87 -6.86
C ASP A 681 71.40 -44.07 -6.07
N ARG A 682 72.19 -45.13 -5.95
CA ARG A 682 71.73 -46.38 -5.28
C ARG A 682 71.27 -46.16 -3.84
N ASP A 683 71.95 -45.28 -3.10
CA ASP A 683 71.62 -45.01 -1.70
C ASP A 683 70.29 -44.26 -1.57
N ASN A 684 70.01 -43.26 -2.41
CA ASN A 684 68.71 -42.59 -2.41
C ASN A 684 67.60 -43.47 -3.02
N ILE A 685 67.89 -44.35 -3.98
CA ILE A 685 66.94 -45.35 -4.50
C ILE A 685 66.48 -46.28 -3.37
N ARG A 686 67.42 -46.84 -2.60
CA ARG A 686 67.10 -47.71 -1.45
C ARG A 686 66.29 -46.95 -0.40
N SER A 687 66.73 -45.76 -0.03
CA SER A 687 66.08 -44.94 0.99
C SER A 687 64.66 -44.51 0.59
N LEU A 688 64.44 -44.25 -0.71
CA LEU A 688 63.12 -43.96 -1.28
C LEU A 688 62.22 -45.20 -1.26
N ALA A 689 62.75 -46.37 -1.60
CA ALA A 689 62.00 -47.63 -1.54
C ALA A 689 61.58 -47.96 -0.09
N GLU A 690 62.48 -47.80 0.88
CA GLU A 690 62.19 -47.97 2.32
C GLU A 690 61.14 -46.97 2.82
N SER A 691 61.27 -45.69 2.44
CA SER A 691 60.32 -44.65 2.82
C SER A 691 58.92 -44.90 2.22
N LEU A 692 58.85 -45.34 0.96
CA LEU A 692 57.58 -45.73 0.33
C LEU A 692 56.97 -46.97 0.97
N HIS A 693 57.78 -47.97 1.33
CA HIS A 693 57.32 -49.15 2.08
C HIS A 693 56.67 -48.73 3.42
N ASP A 694 57.32 -47.86 4.18
CA ASP A 694 56.79 -47.36 5.46
C ASP A 694 55.49 -46.56 5.30
N ILE A 695 55.38 -45.76 4.23
CA ILE A 695 54.15 -45.02 3.90
C ILE A 695 53.01 -45.99 3.57
N ILE A 696 53.26 -47.01 2.75
CA ILE A 696 52.25 -48.03 2.39
C ILE A 696 51.81 -48.78 3.64
N ARG A 697 52.76 -49.23 4.47
CA ARG A 697 52.46 -49.97 5.71
C ARG A 697 51.62 -49.13 6.69
N THR A 698 51.95 -47.86 6.85
CA THR A 698 51.20 -46.94 7.73
C THR A 698 49.78 -46.69 7.19
N ARG A 699 49.61 -46.63 5.87
CA ARG A 699 48.32 -46.35 5.21
C ARG A 699 47.53 -47.58 4.82
N GLN A 700 48.07 -48.79 4.97
CA GLN A 700 47.38 -50.05 4.67
C GLN A 700 46.09 -50.21 5.49
N GLN A 701 46.01 -49.57 6.66
CA GLN A 701 44.80 -49.56 7.51
C GLN A 701 43.70 -48.60 7.00
N GLN A 702 44.02 -47.68 6.09
CA GLN A 702 43.07 -46.75 5.48
C GLN A 702 42.46 -47.38 4.22
N ALA A 703 41.12 -47.46 4.15
CA ALA A 703 40.42 -48.19 3.08
C ALA A 703 40.60 -47.62 1.65
N ASN A 704 41.12 -46.39 1.51
CA ASN A 704 41.08 -45.63 0.25
C ASN A 704 42.47 -45.24 -0.31
N PHE A 705 43.55 -45.91 0.10
CA PHE A 705 44.90 -45.63 -0.42
C PHE A 705 45.28 -46.60 -1.57
N GLN A 706 45.66 -46.04 -2.71
CA GLN A 706 46.10 -46.76 -3.90
C GLN A 706 47.39 -46.12 -4.45
N LEU A 707 48.50 -46.85 -4.41
CA LEU A 707 49.77 -46.44 -5.00
C LEU A 707 50.03 -47.25 -6.27
N ILE A 708 50.28 -46.56 -7.38
CA ILE A 708 50.69 -47.16 -8.65
C ILE A 708 52.14 -46.76 -8.89
N VAL A 709 53.03 -47.74 -9.03
CA VAL A 709 54.43 -47.51 -9.39
C VAL A 709 54.70 -48.14 -10.74
N ILE A 710 55.30 -47.37 -11.65
CA ILE A 710 55.81 -47.84 -12.94
C ILE A 710 57.32 -47.73 -12.85
N THR A 711 58.03 -48.84 -12.99
CA THR A 711 59.49 -48.84 -12.98
C THR A 711 60.06 -50.02 -13.76
N HIS A 712 61.28 -49.83 -14.27
CA HIS A 712 62.15 -50.89 -14.80
C HIS A 712 63.32 -51.22 -13.87
N ASP A 713 63.40 -50.59 -12.69
CA ASP A 713 64.48 -50.78 -11.71
C ASP A 713 64.19 -51.96 -10.79
N GLU A 714 64.88 -53.09 -11.02
CA GLU A 714 64.76 -54.30 -10.22
C GLU A 714 65.29 -54.12 -8.78
N GLU A 715 66.30 -53.26 -8.58
CA GLU A 715 66.90 -53.00 -7.25
C GLU A 715 65.90 -52.23 -6.36
N PHE A 716 65.18 -51.28 -6.95
CA PHE A 716 64.09 -50.57 -6.28
C PHE A 716 62.93 -51.49 -5.87
N LEU A 717 62.50 -52.39 -6.75
CA LEU A 717 61.42 -53.35 -6.45
C LEU A 717 61.79 -54.29 -5.30
N ARG A 718 63.06 -54.75 -5.25
CA ARG A 718 63.56 -55.58 -4.14
C ARG A 718 63.57 -54.84 -2.81
N HIS A 719 64.01 -53.58 -2.79
CA HIS A 719 64.05 -52.77 -1.58
C HIS A 719 62.67 -52.33 -1.09
N MET A 720 61.70 -52.19 -1.99
CA MET A 720 60.32 -51.84 -1.63
C MET A 720 59.56 -53.01 -0.97
N GLN A 721 60.08 -54.25 -1.10
CA GLN A 721 59.49 -55.47 -0.55
C GLN A 721 58.03 -55.65 -0.97
N CYS A 722 57.75 -55.53 -2.27
CA CYS A 722 56.38 -55.48 -2.80
C CYS A 722 55.49 -56.68 -2.44
N GLY A 723 56.05 -57.83 -2.09
CA GLY A 723 55.29 -59.02 -1.70
C GLY A 723 54.69 -58.97 -0.29
N ASP A 724 55.04 -57.95 0.51
CA ASP A 724 54.33 -57.68 1.76
C ASP A 724 52.96 -57.03 1.51
N PHE A 725 52.75 -56.46 0.31
CA PHE A 725 51.57 -55.63 0.00
C PHE A 725 50.78 -56.07 -1.24
N SER A 726 51.37 -56.85 -2.15
CA SER A 726 50.73 -57.30 -3.38
C SER A 726 51.14 -58.73 -3.73
N ASP A 727 50.21 -59.51 -4.30
CA ASP A 727 50.48 -60.85 -4.81
C ASP A 727 50.96 -60.84 -6.28
N TYR A 728 50.60 -59.79 -7.03
CA TYR A 728 50.80 -59.70 -8.48
C TYR A 728 51.35 -58.35 -8.90
N TYR A 729 52.06 -58.33 -10.02
CA TYR A 729 52.43 -57.11 -10.74
C TYR A 729 52.04 -57.21 -12.21
N TYR A 730 51.96 -56.07 -12.88
CA TYR A 730 51.65 -55.98 -14.31
C TYR A 730 52.92 -55.68 -15.08
N ARG A 731 53.36 -56.64 -15.92
CA ARG A 731 54.48 -56.45 -16.84
C ARG A 731 53.95 -55.94 -18.18
N VAL A 732 54.46 -54.80 -18.62
CA VAL A 732 54.16 -54.25 -19.94
C VAL A 732 55.30 -54.61 -20.89
N SER A 733 55.00 -55.36 -21.95
CA SER A 733 55.96 -55.80 -22.97
C SER A 733 55.48 -55.47 -24.37
N ARG A 734 56.36 -55.55 -25.37
CA ARG A 734 55.96 -55.45 -26.79
C ARG A 734 55.93 -56.82 -27.42
N ASN A 735 54.85 -57.12 -28.15
CA ASN A 735 54.77 -58.35 -28.93
C ASN A 735 55.56 -58.25 -30.24
N GLU A 736 55.60 -59.37 -30.99
CA GLU A 736 56.25 -59.46 -32.30
C GLU A 736 55.76 -58.41 -33.31
N LYS A 737 54.54 -57.88 -33.13
CA LYS A 737 53.95 -56.82 -33.95
C LYS A 737 54.15 -55.40 -33.39
N GLN A 738 55.05 -55.23 -32.43
CA GLN A 738 55.33 -53.95 -31.75
C GLN A 738 54.11 -53.31 -31.07
N LYS A 739 53.10 -54.09 -30.69
CA LYS A 739 51.96 -53.64 -29.87
C LYS A 739 52.24 -53.93 -28.39
N SER A 740 51.85 -53.00 -27.52
CA SER A 740 51.93 -53.19 -26.07
C SER A 740 50.99 -54.30 -25.63
N ILE A 741 51.51 -55.25 -24.85
CA ILE A 741 50.76 -56.29 -24.15
C ILE A 741 50.98 -56.07 -22.65
N ILE A 742 49.92 -56.30 -21.87
CA ILE A 742 49.96 -56.25 -20.41
C ILE A 742 49.74 -57.68 -19.90
N GLU A 743 50.72 -58.21 -19.19
CA GLU A 743 50.65 -59.55 -18.59
C GLU A 743 50.69 -59.43 -17.07
N ARG A 744 49.82 -60.16 -16.38
CA ARG A 744 49.82 -60.24 -14.91
C ARG A 744 50.75 -61.36 -14.48
N GLN A 745 51.79 -61.04 -13.71
CA GLN A 745 52.80 -61.99 -13.22
C GLN A 745 52.80 -62.04 -11.68
N SER A 746 53.24 -63.16 -11.12
CA SER A 746 53.34 -63.34 -9.66
C SER A 746 54.59 -62.65 -9.13
N ILE A 747 54.49 -61.93 -8.00
CA ILE A 747 55.64 -61.24 -7.40
C ILE A 747 56.73 -62.21 -6.92
N ALA A 748 56.37 -63.47 -6.64
CA ALA A 748 57.32 -64.52 -6.24
C ALA A 748 58.39 -64.85 -7.32
N GLU A 749 58.20 -64.41 -8.57
CA GLU A 749 59.16 -64.64 -9.67
C GLU A 749 60.27 -63.58 -9.76
N VAL A 750 60.15 -62.45 -9.03
CA VAL A 750 61.07 -61.28 -9.11
C VAL A 750 61.73 -60.96 -7.76
N MET A 751 61.26 -61.57 -6.67
CA MET A 751 61.97 -61.67 -5.39
C MET A 751 63.11 -62.67 -5.45
#